data_AF-A0A150TAQ3-F1
#
_entry.id   AF-A0A150TAQ3-F1
#
_cell.length_a   1.000
_cell.length_b   1.000
_cell.length_c   1.000
_cell.angle_alpha   90.00
_cell.angle_beta   90.00
_cell.angle_gamma   90.00
#
_symmetry.space_group_name_H-M   'P 1'
#
loop_
_entity.id
_entity.type
_entity.pdbx_description
1 polymer ?
#
loop_
_entity_poly.entity_id
_entity_poly.type
_entity_poly.pdbx_seq_one_letter_code
_entity_poly.pdbx_strand_id
1 'polypeptide(L)'
;MLHSSRDDALAQDIERLFAVLERQGMVETWSPRRIPAGQEVMSATQQQIQRADILLLLISSDFLAAEDTEAWIQLAQQRRRLEGTRVIPVLLRPAVLPDELERLAPLPRNRRAISTWADRDEALLEVVDGVRTALAYRPALAPAVQPAPAAPSAPPDNNAAEAPQGSAPGTPPTPIQSIFRLNGPPDITFVEPSQFPALQVELDTLGSGLIVEGPSRVGKSTAVRKVLALQRPARPQRWMDGKLPPSDFEAVLDGVVRGEISGHLIVDDVHHLDDALKRQLAVRMKILADQERPQAKVTLIGINPIGSSLTDALPDLSGRFRIIRMDRQKDVKIAELIFKGEQAAKIRFTRRDELITEAGGSFFIAQLLCYQAAVNAGIRSAQERHRDVTLGPADVMESIQEELRARYHGDLRDFAAYDEAPPPRGACLALLWMLSQTDDGDVSIGEAIHRYPDLAPALEWLRSSNLQRCFQEQPRLSQLLYYNRAAATLSLEDPLLKFYLRKLDWRALARASGHRSVQFHPIDGPLFAPPSSRRGAPQGGTPPRPASAPAATPAGTGVRVLHLSDLHFSAQDQATLWYAQLAADLRQQGCERLDGLVISGDVGNVSIPEEYTAARLFLDHVMGGFGLSPQSIVLVPGNHDLNWALSQDAYRLERRARYRGELKDGTFIAHGADVIEVRDEEAYKLRFRHFAEFYRQVKGEEYPLDYEQQATIHHLPESNLLFLGLNSAWQIDQHHRARAGVHTGALARALIQLDRHPRDGLRIAVWHHPVTSEEPDHLDDAGFLQQLAVAGFRVALHGHVHRAENQLYRYDMSPSGRRIELVSAGTFGAPARQWVPGYPLQYNLLLFSGGMMTVETRCREEMNGAWRPDARWLQGTGRDPLPRYQIPLE
;
A
#
# COMPACT_ATOMS: atom_id res chain seq x y z
N MET A 1 11.24 26.66 -23.93
CA MET A 1 12.08 26.61 -22.72
C MET A 1 12.99 27.82 -22.73
N LEU A 2 13.00 28.61 -21.66
CA LEU A 2 13.90 29.75 -21.48
C LEU A 2 14.89 29.42 -20.37
N HIS A 3 16.18 29.62 -20.62
CA HIS A 3 17.26 29.28 -19.70
C HIS A 3 18.53 30.09 -20.01
N SER A 4 19.47 30.12 -19.08
CA SER A 4 20.79 30.73 -19.30
C SER A 4 21.68 29.79 -20.11
N SER A 5 22.60 30.32 -20.93
CA SER A 5 23.59 29.48 -21.64
C SER A 5 24.47 28.65 -20.69
N ARG A 6 24.60 29.07 -19.41
CA ARG A 6 25.29 28.30 -18.36
C ARG A 6 24.49 27.10 -17.82
N ASP A 7 23.23 26.98 -18.21
CA ASP A 7 22.33 25.87 -17.90
C ASP A 7 22.08 24.95 -19.10
N ASP A 8 22.81 25.15 -20.20
CA ASP A 8 22.61 24.41 -21.46
C ASP A 8 22.65 22.89 -21.31
N ALA A 9 23.48 22.36 -20.41
CA ALA A 9 23.55 20.92 -20.17
C ALA A 9 22.25 20.37 -19.56
N LEU A 10 21.71 21.04 -18.52
CA LEU A 10 20.46 20.63 -17.88
C LEU A 10 19.25 20.89 -18.78
N ALA A 11 19.27 21.98 -19.56
CA ALA A 11 18.26 22.24 -20.57
C ALA A 11 18.25 21.16 -21.66
N GLN A 12 19.42 20.67 -22.08
CA GLN A 12 19.54 19.57 -23.05
C GLN A 12 19.01 18.24 -22.51
N ASP A 13 19.23 17.94 -21.24
CA ASP A 13 18.70 16.72 -20.64
C ASP A 13 17.16 16.76 -20.57
N ILE A 14 16.58 17.92 -20.24
CA ILE A 14 15.12 18.15 -20.31
C ILE A 14 14.60 18.04 -21.75
N GLU A 15 15.29 18.66 -22.73
CA GLU A 15 14.97 18.54 -24.16
C GLU A 15 14.99 17.08 -24.64
N ARG A 16 16.00 16.29 -24.23
CA ARG A 16 16.14 14.89 -24.60
C ARG A 16 14.96 14.05 -24.11
N LEU A 17 14.48 14.31 -22.90
CA LEU A 17 13.32 13.60 -22.35
C LEU A 17 12.00 14.03 -23.03
N PHE A 18 11.91 15.29 -23.45
CA PHE A 18 10.78 15.75 -24.27
C PHE A 18 10.78 15.22 -25.71
N ALA A 19 11.90 14.71 -26.22
CA ALA A 19 11.97 14.10 -27.56
C ALA A 19 10.99 12.93 -27.74
N VAL A 20 10.69 12.20 -26.66
CA VAL A 20 9.67 11.13 -26.69
C VAL A 20 8.27 11.72 -26.89
N LEU A 21 7.96 12.85 -26.26
CA LEU A 21 6.68 13.55 -26.42
C LEU A 21 6.56 14.22 -27.80
N GLU A 22 7.66 14.73 -28.34
CA GLU A 22 7.70 15.27 -29.71
C GLU A 22 7.44 14.15 -30.74
N ARG A 23 8.08 12.98 -30.59
CA ARG A 23 7.83 11.82 -31.49
C ARG A 23 6.40 11.30 -31.42
N GLN A 24 5.74 11.45 -30.27
CA GLN A 24 4.33 11.11 -30.07
C GLN A 24 3.38 12.21 -30.57
N GLY A 25 3.89 13.32 -31.11
CA GLY A 25 3.10 14.44 -31.61
C GLY A 25 2.38 15.23 -30.50
N MET A 26 2.79 15.07 -29.24
CA MET A 26 2.13 15.70 -28.09
C MET A 26 2.62 17.13 -27.83
N VAL A 27 3.87 17.44 -28.18
CA VAL A 27 4.49 18.77 -28.02
C VAL A 27 5.39 19.09 -29.20
N GLU A 28 5.61 20.38 -29.43
CA GLU A 28 6.70 20.92 -30.24
C GLU A 28 7.58 21.76 -29.32
N THR A 29 8.85 21.40 -29.16
CA THR A 29 9.76 22.11 -28.26
C THR A 29 10.57 23.17 -28.98
N TRP A 30 10.78 24.29 -28.30
CA TRP A 30 11.66 25.37 -28.76
C TRP A 30 12.50 25.90 -27.59
N SER A 31 13.75 26.27 -27.87
CA SER A 31 14.64 26.97 -26.94
C SER A 31 15.54 27.95 -27.71
N PRO A 32 16.17 28.94 -27.04
CA PRO A 32 17.08 29.89 -27.67
C PRO A 32 18.24 29.26 -28.46
N ARG A 33 18.58 27.99 -28.17
CA ARG A 33 19.61 27.24 -28.91
C ARG A 33 19.21 26.91 -30.36
N ARG A 34 17.92 26.99 -30.69
CA ARG A 34 17.39 26.74 -32.04
C ARG A 34 17.35 28.00 -32.91
N ILE A 35 17.90 29.12 -32.44
CA ILE A 35 17.99 30.37 -33.22
C ILE A 35 19.10 30.23 -34.28
N PRO A 36 18.80 30.39 -35.59
CA PRO A 36 19.79 30.36 -36.66
C PRO A 36 20.87 31.45 -36.54
N ALA A 37 22.08 31.15 -37.01
CA ALA A 37 23.17 32.11 -37.04
C ALA A 37 22.81 33.34 -37.90
N GLY A 38 23.03 34.54 -37.35
CA GLY A 38 22.71 35.82 -38.00
C GLY A 38 21.33 36.40 -37.64
N GLN A 39 20.51 35.69 -36.87
CA GLN A 39 19.24 36.21 -36.34
C GLN A 39 19.44 36.86 -34.96
N GLU A 40 18.73 37.96 -34.71
CA GLU A 40 18.78 38.68 -33.44
C GLU A 40 18.06 37.88 -32.33
N VAL A 41 18.76 37.63 -31.21
CA VAL A 41 18.33 36.68 -30.17
C VAL A 41 17.12 37.18 -29.38
N MET A 42 17.08 38.47 -29.03
CA MET A 42 15.98 39.04 -28.25
C MET A 42 14.65 38.98 -29.00
N SER A 43 14.60 39.48 -30.24
CA SER A 43 13.37 39.49 -31.04
C SER A 43 12.87 38.08 -31.38
N ALA A 44 13.77 37.15 -31.70
CA ALA A 44 13.42 35.75 -31.94
C ALA A 44 12.84 35.07 -30.69
N THR A 45 13.43 35.31 -29.52
CA THR A 45 12.93 34.75 -28.25
C THR A 45 11.58 35.34 -27.86
N GLN A 46 11.40 36.65 -28.03
CA GLN A 46 10.14 37.33 -27.75
C GLN A 46 8.98 36.80 -28.61
N GLN A 47 9.22 36.58 -29.91
CA GLN A 47 8.22 36.00 -30.80
C GLN A 47 7.78 34.60 -30.37
N GLN A 48 8.70 33.80 -29.83
CA GLN A 48 8.39 32.44 -29.38
C GLN A 48 7.64 32.45 -28.05
N ILE A 49 7.99 33.36 -27.14
CA ILE A 49 7.21 33.59 -25.91
C ILE A 49 5.77 33.96 -26.24
N GLN A 50 5.53 34.75 -27.30
CA GLN A 50 4.21 35.15 -27.77
C GLN A 50 3.40 34.06 -28.46
N ARG A 51 4.01 32.94 -28.86
CA ARG A 51 3.32 31.85 -29.57
C ARG A 51 3.16 30.59 -28.73
N ALA A 52 3.98 30.42 -27.70
CA ALA A 52 3.96 29.21 -26.88
C ALA A 52 2.66 29.07 -26.06
N ASP A 53 2.12 27.84 -26.00
CA ASP A 53 1.02 27.45 -25.12
C ASP A 53 1.49 27.18 -23.69
N ILE A 54 2.72 26.67 -23.55
CA ILE A 54 3.40 26.38 -22.29
C ILE A 54 4.79 27.01 -22.31
N LEU A 55 5.09 27.78 -21.27
CA LEU A 55 6.38 28.41 -21.05
C LEU A 55 7.08 27.75 -19.86
N LEU A 56 8.15 27.00 -20.14
CA LEU A 56 9.04 26.49 -19.12
C LEU A 56 10.17 27.49 -18.87
N LEU A 57 10.22 28.04 -17.66
CA LEU A 57 11.30 28.93 -17.20
C LEU A 57 12.27 28.10 -16.39
N LEU A 58 13.45 27.79 -16.93
CA LEU A 58 14.43 26.95 -16.25
C LEU A 58 15.28 27.82 -15.31
N ILE A 59 14.90 27.82 -14.03
CA ILE A 59 15.38 28.75 -13.01
C ILE A 59 16.73 28.29 -12.44
N SER A 60 17.69 29.19 -12.49
CA SER A 60 18.97 29.12 -11.80
C SER A 60 19.39 30.54 -11.39
N SER A 61 20.40 30.67 -10.54
CA SER A 61 20.99 31.97 -10.22
C SER A 61 21.58 32.65 -11.48
N ASP A 62 22.12 31.88 -12.42
CA ASP A 62 22.67 32.40 -13.69
C ASP A 62 21.56 32.85 -14.65
N PHE A 63 20.39 32.21 -14.63
CA PHE A 63 19.22 32.64 -15.41
C PHE A 63 18.66 33.94 -14.86
N LEU A 64 18.43 34.02 -13.54
CA LEU A 64 17.86 35.22 -12.93
C LEU A 64 18.78 36.44 -12.98
N ALA A 65 20.10 36.25 -13.07
CA ALA A 65 21.07 37.33 -13.15
C ALA A 65 21.37 37.83 -14.58
N ALA A 66 20.83 37.19 -15.62
CA ALA A 66 21.05 37.62 -17.02
C ALA A 66 20.21 38.87 -17.35
N GLU A 67 20.80 39.82 -18.09
CA GLU A 67 20.21 41.15 -18.37
C GLU A 67 18.80 41.09 -19.02
N ASP A 68 18.55 40.09 -19.86
CA ASP A 68 17.29 39.98 -20.62
C ASP A 68 16.17 39.22 -19.85
N THR A 69 16.50 38.55 -18.75
CA THR A 69 15.58 37.62 -18.06
C THR A 69 14.38 38.32 -17.45
N GLU A 70 14.55 39.53 -16.91
CA GLU A 70 13.47 40.28 -16.29
C GLU A 70 12.38 40.65 -17.32
N ALA A 71 12.79 41.05 -18.53
CA ALA A 71 11.86 41.32 -19.63
C ALA A 71 11.09 40.05 -20.05
N TRP A 72 11.75 38.90 -20.10
CA TRP A 72 11.09 37.62 -20.43
C TRP A 72 10.12 37.15 -19.35
N ILE A 73 10.47 37.31 -18.06
CA ILE A 73 9.60 36.96 -16.93
C ILE A 73 8.34 37.84 -16.93
N GLN A 74 8.49 39.15 -17.15
CA GLN A 74 7.35 40.09 -17.26
C GLN A 74 6.40 39.70 -18.40
N LEU A 75 6.94 39.41 -19.58
CA LEU A 75 6.14 39.01 -20.74
C LEU A 75 5.45 37.66 -20.54
N ALA A 76 6.13 36.66 -19.95
CA ALA A 76 5.54 35.37 -19.64
C ALA A 76 4.37 35.51 -18.66
N GLN A 77 4.50 36.35 -17.64
CA GLN A 77 3.42 36.62 -16.69
C GLN A 77 2.23 37.34 -17.33
N GLN A 78 2.49 38.31 -18.21
CA GLN A 78 1.43 39.00 -18.94
C GLN A 78 0.59 38.02 -19.74
N ARG A 79 1.24 37.10 -20.49
CA ARG A 79 0.52 36.05 -21.24
C ARG A 79 -0.23 35.08 -20.34
N ARG A 80 0.34 34.72 -19.18
CA ARG A 80 -0.37 33.91 -18.19
C ARG A 80 -1.66 34.57 -17.70
N ARG A 81 -1.64 35.88 -17.44
CA ARG A 81 -2.78 36.63 -16.89
C ARG A 81 -3.86 36.92 -17.94
N LEU A 82 -3.46 37.27 -19.16
CA LEU A 82 -4.38 37.73 -20.21
C LEU A 82 -4.84 36.63 -21.16
N GLU A 83 -3.96 35.69 -21.49
CA GLU A 83 -4.18 34.70 -22.56
C GLU A 83 -4.21 33.25 -22.04
N GLY A 84 -4.01 33.06 -20.73
CA GLY A 84 -4.06 31.75 -20.09
C GLY A 84 -2.86 30.85 -20.37
N THR A 85 -1.78 31.38 -20.98
CA THR A 85 -0.54 30.64 -21.24
C THR A 85 0.04 30.07 -19.95
N ARG A 86 0.39 28.78 -19.95
CA ARG A 86 0.84 28.10 -18.74
C ARG A 86 2.33 28.34 -18.54
N VAL A 87 2.67 29.16 -17.55
CA VAL A 87 4.06 29.40 -17.13
C VAL A 87 4.41 28.46 -15.99
N ILE A 88 5.47 27.68 -16.15
CA ILE A 88 5.95 26.68 -15.19
C ILE A 88 7.43 26.98 -14.89
N PRO A 89 7.76 27.44 -13.67
CA PRO A 89 9.15 27.49 -13.24
C PRO A 89 9.69 26.07 -13.05
N VAL A 90 10.87 25.79 -13.58
CA VAL A 90 11.59 24.53 -13.38
C VAL A 90 12.88 24.86 -12.66
N LEU A 91 13.01 24.49 -11.40
CA LEU A 91 14.17 24.82 -10.56
C LEU A 91 15.34 23.94 -10.96
N LEU A 92 16.23 24.43 -11.81
CA LEU A 92 17.44 23.71 -12.20
C LEU A 92 18.47 23.72 -11.08
N ARG A 93 18.69 24.88 -10.46
CA ARG A 93 19.66 25.08 -9.38
C ARG A 93 19.04 25.89 -8.25
N PRO A 94 19.54 25.77 -7.01
CA PRO A 94 19.12 26.63 -5.90
C PRO A 94 19.25 28.10 -6.30
N ALA A 95 18.13 28.81 -6.26
CA ALA A 95 18.05 30.22 -6.62
C ALA A 95 16.91 30.86 -5.83
N VAL A 96 17.09 32.13 -5.47
CA VAL A 96 16.03 32.93 -4.84
C VAL A 96 15.05 33.33 -5.95
N LEU A 97 13.85 32.76 -5.92
CA LEU A 97 12.81 33.08 -6.89
C LEU A 97 12.29 34.51 -6.65
N PRO A 98 12.06 35.29 -7.71
CA PRO A 98 11.24 36.51 -7.60
C PRO A 98 9.83 36.17 -7.11
N ASP A 99 9.22 37.06 -6.33
CA ASP A 99 7.88 36.90 -5.74
C ASP A 99 6.83 36.44 -6.76
N GLU A 100 6.96 36.90 -8.00
CA GLU A 100 6.01 36.59 -9.06
C GLU A 100 6.11 35.15 -9.57
N LEU A 101 7.30 34.54 -9.49
CA LEU A 101 7.53 33.13 -9.81
C LEU A 101 7.33 32.23 -8.58
N GLU A 102 7.58 32.73 -7.37
CA GLU A 102 7.38 31.98 -6.11
C GLU A 102 5.91 31.57 -5.91
N ARG A 103 4.98 32.40 -6.40
CA ARG A 103 3.53 32.15 -6.40
C ARG A 103 3.09 31.06 -7.38
N LEU A 104 3.97 30.60 -8.27
CA LEU A 104 3.72 29.47 -9.17
C LEU A 104 4.20 28.18 -8.52
N ALA A 105 3.52 27.06 -8.79
CA ALA A 105 4.02 25.75 -8.40
C ALA A 105 5.20 25.39 -9.32
N PRO A 106 6.44 25.31 -8.79
CA PRO A 106 7.58 24.95 -9.61
C PRO A 106 7.65 23.44 -9.82
N LEU A 107 8.44 23.01 -10.78
CA LEU A 107 8.93 21.64 -10.91
C LEU A 107 10.42 21.61 -10.54
N PRO A 108 10.93 20.57 -9.88
CA PRO A 108 10.20 19.43 -9.29
C PRO A 108 9.22 19.87 -8.16
N ARG A 109 8.11 19.13 -7.93
CA ARG A 109 6.97 19.59 -7.10
C ARG A 109 7.32 19.73 -5.62
N ASN A 110 8.31 18.98 -5.16
CA ASN A 110 8.88 19.12 -3.82
C ASN A 110 9.71 20.42 -3.64
N ARG A 111 9.76 21.28 -4.67
CA ARG A 111 10.47 22.57 -4.72
C ARG A 111 11.98 22.45 -4.52
N ARG A 112 12.52 21.23 -4.63
CA ARG A 112 13.95 20.97 -4.53
C ARG A 112 14.54 21.09 -5.93
N ALA A 113 15.55 21.96 -6.09
CA ALA A 113 16.15 22.20 -7.41
C ALA A 113 16.82 20.93 -7.94
N ILE A 114 16.67 20.63 -9.24
CA ILE A 114 17.15 19.40 -9.90
C ILE A 114 18.62 19.12 -9.56
N SER A 115 19.47 20.14 -9.49
CA SER A 115 20.89 19.96 -9.14
C SER A 115 21.16 19.44 -7.73
N THR A 116 20.17 19.47 -6.84
CA THR A 116 20.27 19.06 -5.42
C THR A 116 19.60 17.73 -5.12
N TRP A 117 18.96 17.11 -6.11
CA TRP A 117 18.43 15.77 -5.98
C TRP A 117 19.56 14.75 -5.98
N ALA A 118 19.37 13.69 -5.19
CA ALA A 118 20.31 12.57 -5.15
C ALA A 118 20.27 11.82 -6.49
N ASP A 119 19.07 11.60 -7.03
CA ASP A 119 18.87 11.11 -8.40
C ASP A 119 18.32 12.24 -9.28
N ARG A 120 19.10 12.64 -10.30
CA ARG A 120 18.69 13.71 -11.21
C ARG A 120 17.69 13.23 -12.25
N ASP A 121 17.73 11.96 -12.62
CA ASP A 121 16.79 11.39 -13.57
C ASP A 121 15.39 11.29 -12.93
N GLU A 122 15.30 11.00 -11.63
CA GLU A 122 14.03 11.10 -10.88
C GLU A 122 13.48 12.54 -10.89
N ALA A 123 14.32 13.53 -10.62
CA ALA A 123 13.93 14.94 -10.71
C ALA A 123 13.49 15.35 -12.12
N LEU A 124 14.22 14.91 -13.16
CA LEU A 124 13.92 15.21 -14.55
C LEU A 124 12.65 14.48 -15.02
N LEU A 125 12.41 13.25 -14.57
CA LEU A 125 11.15 12.52 -14.77
C LEU A 125 9.99 13.23 -14.07
N GLU A 126 10.19 13.77 -12.86
CA GLU A 126 9.17 14.57 -12.18
C GLU A 126 8.86 15.86 -12.96
N VAL A 127 9.85 16.47 -13.62
CA VAL A 127 9.64 17.59 -14.54
C VAL A 127 8.83 17.15 -15.76
N VAL A 128 9.17 16.03 -16.40
CA VAL A 128 8.47 15.51 -17.58
C VAL A 128 7.03 15.11 -17.23
N ASP A 129 6.80 14.44 -16.11
CA ASP A 129 5.48 14.04 -15.64
C ASP A 129 4.66 15.23 -15.16
N GLY A 130 5.32 16.23 -14.55
CA GLY A 130 4.75 17.54 -14.26
C GLY A 130 4.26 18.24 -15.52
N VAL A 131 5.05 18.22 -16.59
CA VAL A 131 4.69 18.81 -17.89
C VAL A 131 3.64 17.95 -18.62
N ARG A 132 3.68 16.62 -18.57
CA ARG A 132 2.59 15.74 -19.07
C ARG A 132 1.28 16.00 -18.35
N THR A 133 1.30 16.20 -17.03
CA THR A 133 0.13 16.60 -16.25
C THR A 133 -0.38 17.96 -16.72
N ALA A 134 0.53 18.90 -17.01
CA ALA A 134 0.18 20.21 -17.55
C ALA A 134 -0.40 20.14 -18.97
N LEU A 135 0.05 19.19 -19.81
CA LEU A 135 -0.43 18.94 -21.17
C LEU A 135 -1.79 18.24 -21.20
N ALA A 136 -2.03 17.28 -20.30
CA ALA A 136 -3.32 16.60 -20.14
C ALA A 136 -4.43 17.57 -19.70
N TYR A 137 -4.05 18.69 -19.10
CA TYR A 137 -4.92 19.83 -18.89
C TYR A 137 -4.91 20.74 -20.13
N ARG A 138 -5.72 20.42 -21.13
CA ARG A 138 -6.17 21.45 -22.07
C ARG A 138 -7.32 22.21 -21.41
N PRO A 139 -7.22 23.53 -21.18
CA PRO A 139 -8.42 24.34 -21.05
C PRO A 139 -9.22 24.08 -22.33
N ALA A 140 -10.54 23.93 -22.23
CA ALA A 140 -11.37 24.17 -23.40
C ALA A 140 -10.98 25.58 -23.87
N LEU A 141 -10.31 25.68 -25.02
CA LEU A 141 -10.18 26.95 -25.74
C LEU A 141 -11.59 27.51 -25.77
N ALA A 142 -11.78 28.69 -25.16
CA ALA A 142 -13.04 29.42 -25.31
C ALA A 142 -13.37 29.40 -26.80
N PRO A 143 -14.59 28.97 -27.19
CA PRO A 143 -14.93 28.90 -28.60
C PRO A 143 -14.64 30.28 -29.18
N ALA A 144 -13.81 30.31 -30.23
CA ALA A 144 -13.63 31.52 -31.02
C ALA A 144 -15.03 32.03 -31.35
N VAL A 145 -15.37 33.20 -30.80
CA VAL A 145 -16.67 33.84 -31.00
C VAL A 145 -16.80 34.07 -32.49
N GLN A 146 -17.50 33.17 -33.18
CA GLN A 146 -18.03 33.49 -34.49
C GLN A 146 -19.12 34.55 -34.24
N PRO A 147 -19.06 35.71 -34.90
CA PRO A 147 -20.13 36.68 -34.77
C PRO A 147 -21.38 36.09 -35.43
N ALA A 148 -22.36 35.71 -34.61
CA ALA A 148 -23.68 35.30 -35.08
C ALA A 148 -24.44 36.52 -35.66
N PRO A 149 -25.27 36.31 -36.68
CA PRO A 149 -25.81 37.39 -37.51
C PRO A 149 -26.87 38.20 -36.76
N ALA A 150 -26.88 39.51 -36.99
CA ALA A 150 -27.90 40.41 -36.51
C ALA A 150 -29.27 40.04 -37.12
N ALA A 151 -30.27 39.88 -36.26
CA ALA A 151 -31.68 39.83 -36.62
C ALA A 151 -32.45 40.89 -35.81
N PRO A 152 -33.56 41.41 -36.36
CA PRO A 152 -33.85 42.84 -36.33
C PRO A 152 -34.66 43.30 -35.12
N SER A 153 -34.43 44.56 -34.78
CA SER A 153 -35.20 45.40 -33.88
C SER A 153 -36.69 45.50 -34.26
N ALA A 154 -37.57 45.40 -33.28
CA ALA A 154 -38.88 46.04 -33.29
C ALA A 154 -39.09 46.81 -31.96
N PRO A 155 -39.69 48.02 -31.99
CA PRO A 155 -39.62 48.99 -30.90
C PRO A 155 -40.99 49.09 -30.17
N PRO A 156 -41.22 50.17 -29.40
CA PRO A 156 -41.23 50.20 -27.94
C PRO A 156 -42.66 50.25 -27.38
N ASP A 157 -42.82 50.12 -26.06
CA ASP A 157 -43.87 50.91 -25.44
C ASP A 157 -43.53 51.33 -24.01
N ASN A 158 -43.86 52.59 -23.77
CA ASN A 158 -43.57 53.41 -22.62
C ASN A 158 -44.39 52.98 -21.40
N ASN A 159 -43.78 53.08 -20.21
CA ASN A 159 -44.30 54.02 -19.23
C ASN A 159 -43.27 54.36 -18.16
N ALA A 160 -43.10 55.67 -18.00
CA ALA A 160 -42.24 56.33 -17.05
C ALA A 160 -42.86 56.36 -15.64
N ALA A 161 -42.01 56.19 -14.62
CA ALA A 161 -42.08 56.91 -13.36
C ALA A 161 -40.69 56.90 -12.71
N GLU A 162 -40.17 58.08 -12.41
CA GLU A 162 -38.81 58.34 -11.93
C GLU A 162 -38.60 58.04 -10.43
N ALA A 163 -37.42 57.48 -10.13
CA ALA A 163 -36.56 57.64 -8.93
C ALA A 163 -37.08 57.17 -7.55
N PRO A 164 -36.22 56.63 -6.65
CA PRO A 164 -34.79 56.92 -6.52
C PRO A 164 -33.87 55.72 -6.77
N GLN A 165 -32.62 56.05 -7.10
CA GLN A 165 -31.50 55.12 -7.21
C GLN A 165 -31.31 54.36 -5.89
N GLY A 166 -31.85 53.15 -5.85
CA GLY A 166 -31.49 52.09 -4.92
C GLY A 166 -31.08 50.90 -5.75
N SER A 167 -29.81 50.52 -5.65
CA SER A 167 -29.23 49.30 -6.21
C SER A 167 -30.23 48.14 -6.26
N ALA A 168 -30.59 47.69 -7.47
CA ALA A 168 -31.33 46.45 -7.63
C ALA A 168 -30.54 45.31 -6.96
N PRO A 169 -31.22 44.40 -6.24
CA PRO A 169 -30.55 43.32 -5.52
C PRO A 169 -29.85 42.42 -6.53
N GLY A 170 -28.52 42.42 -6.51
CA GLY A 170 -27.75 41.37 -7.15
C GLY A 170 -28.25 40.02 -6.65
N THR A 171 -28.28 39.03 -7.54
CA THR A 171 -28.62 37.64 -7.20
C THR A 171 -27.99 37.28 -5.86
N PRO A 172 -28.77 36.82 -4.86
CA PRO A 172 -28.24 36.60 -3.53
C PRO A 172 -27.02 35.68 -3.62
N PRO A 173 -25.90 36.03 -2.95
CA PRO A 173 -24.67 35.27 -3.07
C PRO A 173 -24.90 33.82 -2.65
N THR A 174 -24.40 32.88 -3.46
CA THR A 174 -24.58 31.44 -3.28
C THR A 174 -24.16 31.03 -1.86
N PRO A 175 -25.05 30.47 -1.03
CA PRO A 175 -24.72 30.08 0.35
C PRO A 175 -23.57 29.06 0.41
N ILE A 176 -22.69 29.15 1.41
CA ILE A 176 -21.56 28.21 1.57
C ILE A 176 -22.04 26.76 1.69
N GLN A 177 -23.17 26.53 2.36
CA GLN A 177 -23.82 25.21 2.45
C GLN A 177 -24.24 24.60 1.11
N SER A 178 -24.45 25.42 0.07
CA SER A 178 -24.78 24.94 -1.28
C SER A 178 -23.53 24.66 -2.12
N ILE A 179 -22.39 25.23 -1.71
CA ILE A 179 -21.08 25.01 -2.31
C ILE A 179 -20.44 23.77 -1.70
N PHE A 180 -20.25 23.76 -0.38
CA PHE A 180 -19.79 22.58 0.38
C PHE A 180 -21.01 21.86 0.96
N ARG A 181 -21.63 21.02 0.15
CA ARG A 181 -22.93 20.43 0.46
C ARG A 181 -22.81 19.22 1.37
N LEU A 182 -23.25 19.34 2.62
CA LEU A 182 -23.21 18.22 3.59
C LEU A 182 -24.35 17.20 3.41
N ASN A 183 -25.42 17.56 2.70
CA ASN A 183 -26.59 16.70 2.49
C ASN A 183 -26.92 16.54 1.00
N GLY A 184 -26.90 15.29 0.52
CA GLY A 184 -27.14 14.96 -0.88
C GLY A 184 -25.92 15.21 -1.79
N PRO A 185 -26.02 14.88 -3.08
CA PRO A 185 -24.92 15.01 -4.01
C PRO A 185 -24.55 16.49 -4.24
N PRO A 186 -23.27 16.87 -4.22
CA PRO A 186 -22.86 18.23 -4.54
C PRO A 186 -23.05 18.52 -6.02
N ASP A 187 -23.50 19.72 -6.36
CA ASP A 187 -23.62 20.18 -7.75
C ASP A 187 -22.34 20.87 -8.21
N ILE A 188 -21.75 21.69 -7.32
CA ILE A 188 -20.60 22.56 -7.59
C ILE A 188 -19.28 21.82 -7.35
N THR A 189 -19.15 21.20 -6.19
CA THR A 189 -17.92 20.55 -5.71
C THR A 189 -17.83 19.07 -6.10
N PHE A 190 -18.69 18.59 -7.02
CA PHE A 190 -18.64 17.22 -7.48
C PHE A 190 -17.30 16.90 -8.16
N VAL A 191 -16.67 15.82 -7.74
CA VAL A 191 -15.45 15.28 -8.33
C VAL A 191 -15.68 13.82 -8.67
N GLU A 192 -15.26 13.42 -9.87
CA GLU A 192 -15.38 12.04 -10.33
C GLU A 192 -14.44 11.14 -9.51
N PRO A 193 -14.96 10.11 -8.81
CA PRO A 193 -14.14 9.15 -8.09
C PRO A 193 -13.24 8.35 -9.04
N SER A 194 -12.19 7.74 -8.52
CA SER A 194 -11.23 6.96 -9.33
C SER A 194 -11.89 5.79 -10.08
N GLN A 195 -12.97 5.24 -9.53
CA GLN A 195 -13.75 4.14 -10.07
C GLN A 195 -14.78 4.58 -11.14
N PHE A 196 -14.92 5.88 -11.40
CA PHE A 196 -15.94 6.42 -12.30
C PHE A 196 -15.88 5.84 -13.73
N PRO A 197 -14.70 5.66 -14.37
CA PRO A 197 -14.64 5.07 -15.71
C PRO A 197 -15.12 3.62 -15.76
N ALA A 198 -14.76 2.82 -14.75
CA ALA A 198 -15.24 1.43 -14.64
C ALA A 198 -16.76 1.40 -14.45
N LEU A 199 -17.29 2.31 -13.63
CA LEU A 199 -18.72 2.44 -13.39
C LEU A 199 -19.50 2.83 -14.66
N GLN A 200 -18.92 3.67 -15.53
CA GLN A 200 -19.48 4.00 -16.85
C GLN A 200 -19.59 2.77 -17.74
N VAL A 201 -18.50 2.03 -17.93
CA VAL A 201 -18.49 0.82 -18.77
C VAL A 201 -19.51 -0.22 -18.28
N GLU A 202 -19.57 -0.43 -16.97
CA GLU A 202 -20.47 -1.42 -16.40
C GLU A 202 -21.94 -0.99 -16.50
N LEU A 203 -22.27 0.27 -16.21
CA LEU A 203 -23.64 0.76 -16.37
C LEU A 203 -24.07 0.78 -17.85
N ASP A 204 -23.18 1.00 -18.81
CA ASP A 204 -23.53 0.92 -20.22
C ASP A 204 -23.83 -0.52 -20.69
N THR A 205 -23.24 -1.51 -20.03
CA THR A 205 -23.41 -2.94 -20.30
C THR A 205 -24.71 -3.48 -19.67
N LEU A 206 -25.77 -3.64 -20.46
CA LEU A 206 -27.03 -4.26 -20.01
C LEU A 206 -26.90 -5.79 -19.86
N GLY A 207 -27.75 -6.39 -19.03
CA GLY A 207 -27.81 -7.85 -18.87
C GLY A 207 -26.89 -8.42 -17.80
N SER A 208 -25.83 -7.72 -17.43
CA SER A 208 -24.98 -8.10 -16.31
C SER A 208 -25.42 -7.41 -15.02
N GLY A 209 -25.46 -8.15 -13.91
CA GLY A 209 -25.67 -7.55 -12.59
C GLY A 209 -24.49 -6.67 -12.19
N LEU A 210 -24.75 -5.56 -11.51
CA LEU A 210 -23.70 -4.70 -10.94
C LEU A 210 -23.91 -4.52 -9.44
N ILE A 211 -22.84 -4.65 -8.67
CA ILE A 211 -22.80 -4.35 -7.25
C ILE A 211 -21.81 -3.21 -7.05
N VAL A 212 -22.25 -2.13 -6.41
CA VAL A 212 -21.41 -1.01 -5.98
C VAL A 212 -21.36 -1.02 -4.47
N GLU A 213 -20.24 -1.48 -3.92
CA GLU A 213 -20.03 -1.59 -2.47
C GLU A 213 -18.97 -0.61 -1.98
N GLY A 214 -19.00 -0.26 -0.71
CA GLY A 214 -18.03 0.65 -0.08
C GLY A 214 -18.62 1.37 1.14
N PRO A 215 -17.84 2.15 1.90
CA PRO A 215 -18.29 2.79 3.14
C PRO A 215 -19.51 3.70 2.94
N SER A 216 -20.29 3.93 4.01
CA SER A 216 -21.40 4.89 3.94
C SER A 216 -20.88 6.28 3.55
N ARG A 217 -21.66 7.06 2.80
CA ARG A 217 -21.31 8.44 2.39
C ARG A 217 -20.01 8.61 1.57
N VAL A 218 -19.38 7.54 1.06
CA VAL A 218 -18.23 7.62 0.13
C VAL A 218 -18.61 8.16 -1.27
N GLY A 219 -19.91 8.24 -1.56
CA GLY A 219 -20.42 8.81 -2.82
C GLY A 219 -20.91 7.78 -3.85
N LYS A 220 -21.19 6.54 -3.45
CA LYS A 220 -21.67 5.45 -4.33
C LYS A 220 -22.90 5.85 -5.16
N SER A 221 -24.00 6.21 -4.48
CA SER A 221 -25.26 6.60 -5.11
C SER A 221 -25.09 7.84 -5.99
N THR A 222 -24.27 8.79 -5.54
CA THR A 222 -23.94 10.01 -6.29
C THR A 222 -23.20 9.68 -7.59
N ALA A 223 -22.20 8.80 -7.54
CA ALA A 223 -21.45 8.36 -8.72
C ALA A 223 -22.37 7.65 -9.73
N VAL A 224 -23.19 6.71 -9.26
CA VAL A 224 -24.17 6.00 -10.13
C VAL A 224 -25.15 6.98 -10.77
N ARG A 225 -25.74 7.90 -9.99
CA ARG A 225 -26.65 8.93 -10.53
C ARG A 225 -25.98 9.79 -11.60
N LYS A 226 -24.71 10.17 -11.39
CA LYS A 226 -23.99 11.03 -12.32
C LYS A 226 -23.68 10.29 -13.62
N VAL A 227 -23.24 9.03 -13.55
CA VAL A 227 -23.01 8.20 -14.74
C VAL A 227 -24.28 8.08 -15.56
N LEU A 228 -25.40 7.70 -14.93
CA LEU A 228 -26.69 7.55 -15.63
C LEU A 228 -27.18 8.86 -16.25
N ALA A 229 -26.93 10.01 -15.61
CA ALA A 229 -27.27 11.31 -16.18
C ALA A 229 -26.45 11.67 -17.44
N LEU A 230 -25.22 11.17 -17.53
CA LEU A 230 -24.29 11.38 -18.65
C LEU A 230 -24.52 10.42 -19.82
N GLN A 231 -25.26 9.32 -19.62
CA GLN A 231 -25.54 8.34 -20.67
C GLN A 231 -26.29 8.94 -21.87
N ARG A 232 -25.89 8.52 -23.08
CA ARG A 232 -26.51 8.92 -24.35
C ARG A 232 -26.61 7.69 -25.29
N PRO A 233 -27.83 7.25 -25.71
CA PRO A 233 -29.14 7.79 -25.33
C PRO A 233 -29.49 7.51 -23.87
N ALA A 234 -30.26 8.41 -23.24
CA ALA A 234 -30.74 8.22 -21.87
C ALA A 234 -31.69 7.01 -21.80
N ARG A 235 -31.44 6.09 -20.87
CA ARG A 235 -32.27 4.91 -20.62
C ARG A 235 -33.21 5.15 -19.44
N PRO A 236 -34.38 4.49 -19.38
CA PRO A 236 -35.26 4.58 -18.22
C PRO A 236 -34.51 4.11 -16.95
N GLN A 237 -34.74 4.79 -15.83
CA GLN A 237 -34.15 4.44 -14.54
C GLN A 237 -35.23 4.35 -13.47
N ARG A 238 -35.23 3.28 -12.67
CA ARG A 238 -36.07 3.11 -11.49
C ARG A 238 -35.18 2.92 -10.27
N TRP A 239 -35.35 3.79 -9.28
CA TRP A 239 -34.60 3.79 -8.03
C TRP A 239 -35.47 3.28 -6.89
N MET A 240 -34.92 2.42 -6.04
CA MET A 240 -35.56 1.84 -4.88
C MET A 240 -34.65 2.00 -3.66
N ASP A 241 -35.23 2.24 -2.49
CA ASP A 241 -34.52 2.40 -1.22
C ASP A 241 -34.71 1.16 -0.35
N GLY A 242 -33.62 0.50 0.02
CA GLY A 242 -33.62 -0.70 0.85
C GLY A 242 -34.07 -0.45 2.30
N LYS A 243 -34.05 0.79 2.79
CA LYS A 243 -34.57 1.15 4.13
C LYS A 243 -36.08 1.16 4.19
N LEU A 244 -36.72 1.49 3.08
CA LEU A 244 -38.18 1.62 2.92
C LEU A 244 -38.59 0.96 1.59
N PRO A 245 -38.51 -0.37 1.49
CA PRO A 245 -38.87 -1.07 0.26
C PRO A 245 -40.35 -0.83 -0.05
N PRO A 246 -40.71 -0.44 -1.29
CA PRO A 246 -42.10 -0.21 -1.67
C PRO A 246 -42.91 -1.52 -1.66
N SER A 247 -44.23 -1.42 -1.49
CA SER A 247 -45.11 -2.59 -1.44
C SER A 247 -45.17 -3.39 -2.75
N ASP A 248 -44.76 -2.81 -3.87
CA ASP A 248 -44.69 -3.43 -5.19
C ASP A 248 -43.28 -4.01 -5.51
N PHE A 249 -42.39 -4.13 -4.52
CA PHE A 249 -40.98 -4.52 -4.71
C PHE A 249 -40.79 -5.78 -5.56
N GLU A 250 -41.50 -6.86 -5.24
CA GLU A 250 -41.40 -8.14 -5.96
C GLU A 250 -41.99 -8.04 -7.38
N ALA A 251 -43.11 -7.34 -7.53
CA ALA A 251 -43.76 -7.15 -8.83
C ALA A 251 -42.87 -6.36 -9.81
N VAL A 252 -42.13 -5.37 -9.31
CA VAL A 252 -41.14 -4.61 -10.09
C VAL A 252 -40.00 -5.50 -10.55
N LEU A 253 -39.48 -6.37 -9.67
CA LEU A 253 -38.42 -7.30 -10.02
C LEU A 253 -38.86 -8.33 -11.06
N ASP A 254 -40.07 -8.86 -10.93
CA ASP A 254 -40.63 -9.79 -11.89
C ASP A 254 -40.89 -9.12 -13.25
N GLY A 255 -41.33 -7.85 -13.25
CA GLY A 255 -41.50 -7.04 -14.47
C GLY A 255 -40.18 -6.80 -15.24
N VAL A 256 -39.05 -6.67 -14.53
CA VAL A 256 -37.72 -6.59 -15.15
C VAL A 256 -37.37 -7.90 -15.87
N VAL A 257 -37.64 -9.04 -15.25
CA VAL A 257 -37.35 -10.36 -15.85
C VAL A 257 -38.27 -10.67 -17.03
N ARG A 258 -39.54 -10.25 -16.98
CA ARG A 258 -40.52 -10.44 -18.07
C ARG A 258 -40.32 -9.50 -19.26
N GLY A 259 -39.38 -8.55 -19.18
CA GLY A 259 -39.15 -7.54 -20.22
C GLY A 259 -40.20 -6.42 -20.25
N GLU A 260 -41.01 -6.29 -19.20
CA GLU A 260 -41.99 -5.21 -19.04
C GLU A 260 -41.30 -3.89 -18.62
N ILE A 261 -40.12 -3.98 -18.00
CA ILE A 261 -39.29 -2.86 -17.57
C ILE A 261 -37.93 -2.93 -18.29
N SER A 262 -37.56 -1.87 -18.99
CA SER A 262 -36.27 -1.72 -19.67
C SER A 262 -35.41 -0.62 -19.05
N GLY A 263 -34.08 -0.70 -19.24
CA GLY A 263 -33.12 0.26 -18.69
C GLY A 263 -32.52 -0.16 -17.34
N HIS A 264 -32.51 0.72 -16.35
CA HIS A 264 -31.80 0.52 -15.09
C HIS A 264 -32.76 0.36 -13.91
N LEU A 265 -32.62 -0.73 -13.17
CA LEU A 265 -33.18 -0.89 -11.83
C LEU A 265 -32.06 -0.75 -10.80
N ILE A 266 -32.15 0.25 -9.92
CA ILE A 266 -31.16 0.52 -8.90
C ILE A 266 -31.81 0.32 -7.53
N VAL A 267 -31.22 -0.54 -6.71
CA VAL A 267 -31.60 -0.72 -5.30
C VAL A 267 -30.47 -0.15 -4.46
N ASP A 268 -30.75 0.96 -3.77
CA ASP A 268 -29.82 1.60 -2.85
C ASP A 268 -29.98 1.01 -1.44
N ASP A 269 -28.96 1.15 -0.59
CA ASP A 269 -29.03 0.72 0.81
C ASP A 269 -29.42 -0.76 1.03
N VAL A 270 -28.97 -1.65 0.14
CA VAL A 270 -29.34 -3.09 0.10
C VAL A 270 -29.03 -3.84 1.41
N HIS A 271 -28.08 -3.37 2.21
CA HIS A 271 -27.72 -3.96 3.50
C HIS A 271 -28.88 -3.94 4.51
N HIS A 272 -29.81 -2.99 4.40
CA HIS A 272 -31.01 -2.89 5.24
C HIS A 272 -32.14 -3.86 4.85
N LEU A 273 -32.07 -4.48 3.67
CA LEU A 273 -33.04 -5.49 3.26
C LEU A 273 -32.88 -6.76 4.10
N ASP A 274 -33.99 -7.46 4.34
CA ASP A 274 -33.94 -8.79 4.95
C ASP A 274 -33.31 -9.82 4.00
N ASP A 275 -32.92 -10.96 4.56
CA ASP A 275 -32.25 -12.03 3.80
C ASP A 275 -33.19 -12.71 2.79
N ALA A 276 -34.52 -12.60 2.97
CA ALA A 276 -35.48 -13.16 2.04
C ALA A 276 -35.51 -12.35 0.73
N LEU A 277 -35.61 -11.03 0.83
CA LEU A 277 -35.59 -10.09 -0.29
C LEU A 277 -34.22 -10.05 -0.98
N LYS A 278 -33.11 -10.11 -0.23
CA LYS A 278 -31.76 -10.24 -0.79
C LYS A 278 -31.61 -11.49 -1.67
N ARG A 279 -32.12 -12.64 -1.21
CA ARG A 279 -32.15 -13.88 -2.02
C ARG A 279 -33.01 -13.73 -3.27
N GLN A 280 -34.18 -13.11 -3.16
CA GLN A 280 -35.03 -12.90 -4.33
C GLN A 280 -34.36 -12.01 -5.39
N LEU A 281 -33.70 -10.91 -4.99
CA LEU A 281 -32.91 -10.05 -5.87
C LEU A 281 -31.86 -10.83 -6.64
N ALA A 282 -31.09 -11.65 -5.92
CA ALA A 282 -30.02 -12.46 -6.46
C ALA A 282 -30.53 -13.48 -7.51
N VAL A 283 -31.67 -14.12 -7.24
CA VAL A 283 -32.33 -15.03 -8.21
C VAL A 283 -32.75 -14.29 -9.48
N ARG A 284 -33.37 -13.11 -9.38
CA ARG A 284 -33.80 -12.36 -10.59
C ARG A 284 -32.63 -11.83 -11.40
N MET A 285 -31.55 -11.42 -10.74
CA MET A 285 -30.29 -11.05 -11.42
C MET A 285 -29.71 -12.22 -12.21
N LYS A 286 -29.79 -13.45 -11.70
CA LYS A 286 -29.39 -14.67 -12.43
C LYS A 286 -30.22 -14.85 -13.70
N ILE A 287 -31.55 -14.79 -13.57
CA ILE A 287 -32.46 -15.01 -14.69
C ILE A 287 -32.22 -13.95 -15.79
N LEU A 288 -32.02 -12.69 -15.41
CA LEU A 288 -31.75 -11.61 -16.35
C LEU A 288 -30.42 -11.81 -17.12
N ALA A 289 -29.40 -12.34 -16.45
CA ALA A 289 -28.09 -12.62 -17.06
C ALA A 289 -28.12 -13.82 -18.03
N ASP A 290 -29.06 -14.76 -17.86
CA ASP A 290 -29.20 -15.94 -18.72
C ASP A 290 -30.01 -15.67 -20.02
N GLN A 291 -30.55 -14.45 -20.20
CA GLN A 291 -31.36 -14.09 -21.38
C GLN A 291 -30.48 -13.67 -22.58
N GLU A 292 -30.82 -14.15 -23.78
CA GLU A 292 -30.08 -13.86 -25.03
C GLU A 292 -30.20 -12.40 -25.52
N ARG A 293 -31.14 -11.61 -24.98
CA ARG A 293 -31.35 -10.18 -25.31
C ARG A 293 -31.62 -9.34 -24.06
N PRO A 294 -30.60 -8.81 -23.40
CA PRO A 294 -30.80 -8.07 -22.16
C PRO A 294 -31.36 -6.67 -22.42
N GLN A 295 -32.57 -6.42 -21.93
CA GLN A 295 -33.25 -5.11 -22.03
C GLN A 295 -33.12 -4.26 -20.76
N ALA A 296 -32.60 -4.84 -19.67
CA ALA A 296 -32.49 -4.20 -18.38
C ALA A 296 -31.18 -4.54 -17.66
N LYS A 297 -30.86 -3.76 -16.62
CA LYS A 297 -29.72 -3.97 -15.72
C LYS A 297 -30.17 -3.74 -14.28
N VAL A 298 -29.82 -4.66 -13.38
CA VAL A 298 -30.02 -4.50 -11.94
C VAL A 298 -28.70 -4.07 -11.30
N THR A 299 -28.72 -2.95 -10.58
CA THR A 299 -27.59 -2.39 -9.83
C THR A 299 -27.92 -2.37 -8.34
N LEU A 300 -27.11 -3.05 -7.54
CA LEU A 300 -27.21 -3.06 -6.09
C LEU A 300 -26.17 -2.11 -5.50
N ILE A 301 -26.59 -1.19 -4.64
CA ILE A 301 -25.69 -0.28 -3.94
C ILE A 301 -25.79 -0.58 -2.45
N GLY A 302 -24.63 -0.68 -1.79
CA GLY A 302 -24.60 -0.72 -0.34
C GLY A 302 -23.19 -0.85 0.22
N ILE A 303 -23.06 -1.46 1.39
CA ILE A 303 -21.81 -1.46 2.17
C ILE A 303 -21.17 -2.85 2.12
N ASN A 304 -19.84 -2.91 2.26
CA ASN A 304 -19.05 -4.13 2.13
C ASN A 304 -19.33 -5.13 3.29
N PRO A 305 -19.38 -6.46 3.06
CA PRO A 305 -19.42 -7.15 1.77
C PRO A 305 -20.83 -7.62 1.38
N ILE A 306 -21.51 -6.86 0.52
CA ILE A 306 -22.75 -7.32 -0.13
C ILE A 306 -22.44 -8.41 -1.16
N GLY A 307 -21.30 -8.28 -1.86
CA GLY A 307 -20.89 -9.25 -2.87
C GLY A 307 -20.72 -10.66 -2.30
N SER A 308 -20.02 -10.82 -1.17
CA SER A 308 -19.84 -12.14 -0.55
C SER A 308 -21.14 -12.67 0.04
N SER A 309 -21.91 -11.84 0.74
CA SER A 309 -23.20 -12.23 1.31
C SER A 309 -24.18 -12.78 0.26
N LEU A 310 -24.19 -12.21 -0.94
CA LEU A 310 -25.02 -12.69 -2.06
C LEU A 310 -24.42 -13.93 -2.74
N THR A 311 -23.10 -14.05 -2.82
CA THR A 311 -22.41 -15.22 -3.39
C THR A 311 -22.53 -16.45 -2.49
N ASP A 312 -22.42 -16.26 -1.17
CA ASP A 312 -22.59 -17.32 -0.16
C ASP A 312 -24.02 -17.86 -0.16
N ALA A 313 -25.00 -16.98 -0.40
CA ALA A 313 -26.40 -17.37 -0.52
C ALA A 313 -26.69 -18.16 -1.82
N LEU A 314 -25.95 -17.91 -2.91
CA LEU A 314 -26.12 -18.54 -4.22
C LEU A 314 -24.76 -18.67 -4.96
N PRO A 315 -24.01 -19.76 -4.75
CA PRO A 315 -22.67 -19.96 -5.32
C PRO A 315 -22.62 -19.91 -6.86
N ASP A 316 -23.73 -20.27 -7.51
CA ASP A 316 -23.92 -20.23 -8.98
C ASP A 316 -23.83 -18.83 -9.59
N LEU A 317 -23.81 -17.77 -8.77
CA LEU A 317 -23.72 -16.38 -9.25
C LEU A 317 -22.28 -15.95 -9.55
N SER A 318 -21.27 -16.75 -9.17
CA SER A 318 -19.86 -16.43 -9.41
C SER A 318 -19.59 -16.18 -10.91
N GLY A 319 -19.10 -14.98 -11.23
CA GLY A 319 -18.81 -14.53 -12.60
C GLY A 319 -19.99 -13.91 -13.38
N ARG A 320 -21.20 -13.85 -12.81
CA ARG A 320 -22.41 -13.34 -13.49
C ARG A 320 -22.78 -11.89 -13.12
N PHE A 321 -22.14 -11.34 -12.11
CA PHE A 321 -22.27 -9.95 -11.71
C PHE A 321 -20.89 -9.35 -11.46
N ARG A 322 -20.77 -8.05 -11.67
CA ARG A 322 -19.54 -7.29 -11.43
C ARG A 322 -19.64 -6.56 -10.11
N ILE A 323 -18.53 -6.53 -9.36
CA ILE A 323 -18.43 -5.79 -8.10
C ILE A 323 -17.46 -4.63 -8.31
N ILE A 324 -17.93 -3.41 -8.02
CA ILE A 324 -17.10 -2.20 -7.97
C ILE A 324 -17.02 -1.74 -6.52
N ARG A 325 -15.80 -1.72 -5.98
CA ARG A 325 -15.51 -1.23 -4.63
C ARG A 325 -15.15 0.24 -4.65
N MET A 326 -15.90 1.04 -3.90
CA MET A 326 -15.72 2.47 -3.75
C MET A 326 -14.85 2.75 -2.53
N ASP A 327 -13.55 2.92 -2.78
CA ASP A 327 -12.53 3.06 -1.73
C ASP A 327 -12.11 4.52 -1.50
N ARG A 328 -11.14 4.71 -0.60
CA ARG A 328 -10.47 5.98 -0.32
C ARG A 328 -9.95 6.64 -1.60
N GLN A 329 -10.18 7.96 -1.73
CA GLN A 329 -9.78 8.71 -2.91
C GLN A 329 -8.38 9.29 -2.76
N LYS A 330 -7.66 9.41 -3.89
CA LYS A 330 -6.33 10.04 -3.94
C LYS A 330 -6.43 11.51 -3.53
N ASP A 331 -5.40 12.03 -2.87
CA ASP A 331 -5.32 13.41 -2.39
C ASP A 331 -5.58 14.46 -3.50
N VAL A 332 -5.18 14.15 -4.74
CA VAL A 332 -5.45 15.00 -5.92
C VAL A 332 -6.95 15.23 -6.15
N LYS A 333 -7.78 14.21 -5.92
CA LYS A 333 -9.24 14.30 -6.07
C LYS A 333 -9.86 15.14 -4.96
N ILE A 334 -9.35 15.03 -3.74
CA ILE A 334 -9.74 15.90 -2.63
C ILE A 334 -9.33 17.35 -2.91
N ALA A 335 -8.13 17.56 -3.42
CA ALA A 335 -7.65 18.86 -3.84
C ALA A 335 -8.57 19.49 -4.91
N GLU A 336 -9.02 18.71 -5.89
CA GLU A 336 -9.97 19.16 -6.92
C GLU A 336 -11.29 19.65 -6.32
N LEU A 337 -11.83 18.92 -5.33
CA LEU A 337 -13.07 19.28 -4.64
C LEU A 337 -12.94 20.63 -3.94
N ILE A 338 -11.85 20.82 -3.18
CA ILE A 338 -11.58 22.06 -2.45
C ILE A 338 -11.43 23.21 -3.44
N PHE A 339 -10.71 23.00 -4.54
CA PHE A 339 -10.53 24.02 -5.58
C PHE A 339 -11.85 24.46 -6.20
N LYS A 340 -12.73 23.53 -6.57
CA LYS A 340 -14.08 23.87 -7.08
C LYS A 340 -14.87 24.71 -6.08
N GLY A 341 -14.76 24.38 -4.80
CA GLY A 341 -15.39 25.13 -3.73
C GLY A 341 -14.81 26.53 -3.54
N GLU A 342 -13.48 26.69 -3.59
CA GLU A 342 -12.78 27.97 -3.54
C GLU A 342 -13.23 28.91 -4.66
N GLN A 343 -13.34 28.40 -5.89
CA GLN A 343 -13.79 29.17 -7.04
C GLN A 343 -15.24 29.63 -6.89
N ALA A 344 -16.13 28.73 -6.49
CA ALA A 344 -17.54 29.06 -6.34
C ALA A 344 -17.83 30.01 -5.17
N ALA A 345 -17.10 29.86 -4.07
CA ALA A 345 -17.25 30.71 -2.89
C ALA A 345 -16.46 32.03 -3.00
N LYS A 346 -15.57 32.16 -4.00
CA LYS A 346 -14.58 33.24 -4.11
C LYS A 346 -13.78 33.37 -2.81
N ILE A 347 -13.29 32.24 -2.32
CA ILE A 347 -12.42 32.17 -1.14
C ILE A 347 -11.13 31.43 -1.50
N ARG A 348 -10.14 31.50 -0.62
CA ARG A 348 -8.93 30.70 -0.72
C ARG A 348 -8.58 30.15 0.65
N PHE A 349 -8.49 28.84 0.80
CA PHE A 349 -7.95 28.23 2.00
C PHE A 349 -6.43 28.35 1.96
N THR A 350 -5.84 29.07 2.92
CA THR A 350 -4.39 29.22 2.96
C THR A 350 -3.68 27.94 3.38
N ARG A 351 -4.35 27.12 4.22
CA ARG A 351 -3.88 25.83 4.74
C ARG A 351 -4.52 24.65 4.01
N ARG A 352 -4.56 24.72 2.68
CA ARG A 352 -5.24 23.74 1.81
C ARG A 352 -4.69 22.32 1.95
N ASP A 353 -3.37 22.16 2.01
CA ASP A 353 -2.73 20.84 2.08
C ASP A 353 -3.12 20.10 3.37
N GLU A 354 -3.26 20.82 4.48
CA GLU A 354 -3.70 20.24 5.75
C GLU A 354 -5.16 19.75 5.67
N LEU A 355 -6.06 20.50 5.01
CA LEU A 355 -7.45 20.07 4.78
C LEU A 355 -7.51 18.81 3.91
N ILE A 356 -6.60 18.67 2.95
CA ILE A 356 -6.48 17.48 2.09
C ILE A 356 -6.02 16.28 2.92
N THR A 357 -4.92 16.44 3.67
CA THR A 357 -4.36 15.38 4.51
C THR A 357 -5.37 14.92 5.57
N GLU A 358 -6.02 15.85 6.26
CA GLU A 358 -6.99 15.54 7.32
C GLU A 358 -8.28 14.90 6.78
N ALA A 359 -8.70 15.25 5.56
CA ALA A 359 -9.84 14.61 4.92
C ALA A 359 -9.61 13.12 4.62
N GLY A 360 -8.35 12.66 4.58
CA GLY A 360 -8.00 11.24 4.49
C GLY A 360 -8.64 10.53 3.30
N GLY A 361 -8.76 11.21 2.16
CA GLY A 361 -9.39 10.66 0.94
C GLY A 361 -10.92 10.53 0.98
N SER A 362 -11.61 11.11 1.96
CA SER A 362 -13.07 11.19 2.03
C SER A 362 -13.59 12.53 1.50
N PHE A 363 -14.35 12.50 0.39
CA PHE A 363 -15.00 13.71 -0.13
C PHE A 363 -15.95 14.35 0.88
N PHE A 364 -16.65 13.53 1.67
CA PHE A 364 -17.57 14.03 2.69
C PHE A 364 -16.85 14.79 3.80
N ILE A 365 -15.77 14.22 4.35
CA ILE A 365 -14.96 14.89 5.39
C ILE A 365 -14.31 16.15 4.83
N ALA A 366 -13.82 16.13 3.59
CA ALA A 366 -13.28 17.32 2.93
C ALA A 366 -14.32 18.46 2.85
N GLN A 367 -15.57 18.16 2.47
CA GLN A 367 -16.65 19.14 2.44
C GLN A 367 -16.99 19.66 3.84
N LEU A 368 -17.02 18.80 4.85
CA LEU A 368 -17.27 19.20 6.24
C LEU A 368 -16.20 20.16 6.75
N LEU A 369 -14.92 19.81 6.57
CA LEU A 369 -13.79 20.64 6.99
C LEU A 369 -13.81 22.00 6.28
N CYS A 370 -14.06 22.02 4.97
CA CYS A 370 -14.14 23.26 4.20
C CYS A 370 -15.34 24.12 4.59
N TYR A 371 -16.50 23.49 4.81
CA TYR A 371 -17.71 24.17 5.29
C TYR A 371 -17.44 24.82 6.64
N GLN A 372 -16.89 24.07 7.61
CA GLN A 372 -16.63 24.59 8.94
C GLN A 372 -15.56 25.68 8.95
N ALA A 373 -14.50 25.53 8.16
CA ALA A 373 -13.44 26.54 8.04
C ALA A 373 -13.97 27.85 7.43
N ALA A 374 -14.82 27.76 6.41
CA ALA A 374 -15.48 28.93 5.84
C ALA A 374 -16.42 29.61 6.86
N VAL A 375 -17.29 28.85 7.53
CA VAL A 375 -18.26 29.39 8.49
C VAL A 375 -17.56 30.01 9.71
N ASN A 376 -16.55 29.35 10.28
CA ASN A 376 -15.79 29.87 11.42
C ASN A 376 -14.96 31.11 11.04
N ALA A 377 -14.58 31.27 9.77
CA ALA A 377 -13.97 32.50 9.25
C ALA A 377 -14.99 33.63 8.99
N GLY A 378 -16.26 33.41 9.32
CA GLY A 378 -17.36 34.36 9.12
C GLY A 378 -17.89 34.41 7.68
N ILE A 379 -17.62 33.39 6.87
CA ILE A 379 -18.06 33.30 5.47
C ILE A 379 -19.30 32.42 5.41
N ARG A 380 -20.47 33.02 5.17
CA ARG A 380 -21.77 32.30 5.08
C ARG A 380 -22.28 32.14 3.65
N SER A 381 -21.75 32.92 2.72
CA SER A 381 -22.10 32.91 1.30
C SER A 381 -20.90 33.26 0.44
N ALA A 382 -21.00 33.02 -0.87
CA ALA A 382 -19.99 33.41 -1.85
C ALA A 382 -19.65 34.91 -1.71
N GLN A 383 -18.37 35.23 -1.71
CA GLN A 383 -17.89 36.59 -1.47
C GLN A 383 -17.95 37.42 -2.75
N GLU A 384 -18.03 38.75 -2.66
CA GLU A 384 -17.95 39.60 -3.85
C GLU A 384 -16.52 39.66 -4.40
N ARG A 385 -15.53 39.66 -3.49
CA ARG A 385 -14.09 39.67 -3.76
C ARG A 385 -13.43 38.46 -3.10
N HIS A 386 -12.31 38.02 -3.66
CA HIS A 386 -11.54 36.90 -3.09
C HIS A 386 -11.13 37.19 -1.65
N ARG A 387 -11.45 36.26 -0.74
CA ARG A 387 -11.08 36.34 0.68
C ARG A 387 -10.32 35.09 1.12
N ASP A 388 -9.25 35.30 1.86
CA ASP A 388 -8.47 34.20 2.43
C ASP A 388 -9.15 33.66 3.70
N VAL A 389 -9.23 32.34 3.79
CA VAL A 389 -9.61 31.58 4.98
C VAL A 389 -8.33 31.02 5.57
N THR A 390 -7.92 31.57 6.71
CA THR A 390 -6.67 31.20 7.40
C THR A 390 -6.84 30.01 8.34
N LEU A 391 -8.08 29.64 8.63
CA LEU A 391 -8.41 28.51 9.51
C LEU A 391 -8.08 27.19 8.80
N GLY A 392 -7.27 26.38 9.45
CA GLY A 392 -6.93 25.01 9.05
C GLY A 392 -7.79 23.98 9.79
N PRO A 393 -7.51 22.68 9.60
CA PRO A 393 -8.27 21.61 10.24
C PRO A 393 -8.26 21.74 11.76
N ALA A 394 -7.10 21.92 12.38
CA ALA A 394 -6.96 22.02 13.84
C ALA A 394 -7.85 23.12 14.46
N ASP A 395 -8.04 24.24 13.75
CA ASP A 395 -8.82 25.38 14.22
C ASP A 395 -10.34 25.12 14.18
N VAL A 396 -10.79 24.18 13.35
CA VAL A 396 -12.19 23.79 13.24
C VAL A 396 -12.50 22.46 13.92
N MET A 397 -11.47 21.68 14.25
CA MET A 397 -11.59 20.39 14.91
C MET A 397 -12.38 20.49 16.21
N GLU A 398 -12.17 21.53 17.03
CA GLU A 398 -12.90 21.70 18.28
C GLU A 398 -14.42 21.80 18.03
N SER A 399 -14.85 22.67 17.12
CA SER A 399 -16.27 22.81 16.77
C SER A 399 -16.88 21.54 16.17
N ILE A 400 -16.14 20.81 15.34
CA ILE A 400 -16.59 19.54 14.77
C ILE A 400 -16.68 18.49 15.89
N GLN A 401 -15.69 18.41 16.77
CA GLN A 401 -15.68 17.47 17.89
C GLN A 401 -16.82 17.75 18.86
N GLU A 402 -17.17 19.01 19.15
CA GLU A 402 -18.32 19.36 19.98
C GLU A 402 -19.65 18.89 19.38
N GLU A 403 -19.87 19.14 18.08
CA GLU A 403 -21.06 18.69 17.36
C GLU A 403 -21.16 17.16 17.35
N LEU A 404 -20.06 16.47 17.00
CA LEU A 404 -20.02 15.01 16.96
C LEU A 404 -20.11 14.40 18.37
N ARG A 405 -19.57 15.06 19.39
CA ARG A 405 -19.69 14.66 20.80
C ARG A 405 -21.15 14.70 21.26
N ALA A 406 -21.88 15.77 20.95
CA ALA A 406 -23.30 15.87 21.27
C ALA A 406 -24.11 14.75 20.59
N ARG A 407 -23.68 14.31 19.40
CA ARG A 407 -24.34 13.27 18.61
C ARG A 407 -24.00 11.84 19.05
N TYR A 408 -22.75 11.52 19.37
CA TYR A 408 -22.28 10.14 19.54
C TYR A 408 -21.81 9.79 20.96
N HIS A 409 -21.39 10.77 21.77
CA HIS A 409 -20.71 10.48 23.04
C HIS A 409 -21.60 9.71 24.03
N GLY A 410 -22.90 10.01 24.08
CA GLY A 410 -23.84 9.31 24.95
C GLY A 410 -23.87 7.81 24.66
N ASP A 411 -24.18 7.46 23.41
CA ASP A 411 -24.31 6.06 22.97
C ASP A 411 -22.97 5.31 23.08
N LEU A 412 -21.83 5.93 22.74
CA LEU A 412 -20.51 5.30 22.88
C LEU A 412 -20.10 5.08 24.33
N ARG A 413 -20.45 6.00 25.24
CA ARG A 413 -20.22 5.81 26.69
C ARG A 413 -21.03 4.63 27.20
N ASP A 414 -22.30 4.55 26.80
CA ASP A 414 -23.22 3.51 27.26
C ASP A 414 -22.80 2.14 26.73
N PHE A 415 -22.34 2.06 25.48
CA PHE A 415 -21.72 0.85 24.94
C PHE A 415 -20.44 0.48 25.69
N ALA A 416 -19.53 1.45 25.89
CA ALA A 416 -18.27 1.22 26.61
C ALA A 416 -18.49 0.73 28.05
N ALA A 417 -19.63 1.04 28.67
CA ALA A 417 -20.00 0.58 30.01
C ALA A 417 -20.82 -0.71 30.05
N TYR A 418 -21.24 -1.25 28.90
CA TYR A 418 -22.19 -2.38 28.82
C TYR A 418 -21.63 -3.70 29.39
N ASP A 419 -20.31 -3.87 29.37
CA ASP A 419 -19.60 -5.03 29.93
C ASP A 419 -19.42 -4.97 31.46
N GLU A 420 -20.22 -4.17 32.15
CA GLU A 420 -20.25 -4.11 33.62
C GLU A 420 -20.70 -5.42 34.28
N ALA A 421 -21.46 -6.26 33.57
CA ALA A 421 -21.99 -7.52 34.10
C ALA A 421 -20.96 -8.68 34.18
N PRO A 422 -20.13 -8.95 33.16
CA PRO A 422 -19.03 -9.92 33.27
C PRO A 422 -17.68 -9.27 33.67
N PRO A 423 -17.00 -9.70 34.74
CA PRO A 423 -15.61 -9.30 34.98
C PRO A 423 -14.64 -10.07 34.05
N PRO A 424 -13.52 -9.45 33.62
CA PRO A 424 -13.12 -8.06 33.86
C PRO A 424 -13.73 -7.06 32.86
N ARG A 425 -13.99 -5.84 33.35
CA ARG A 425 -14.56 -4.72 32.55
C ARG A 425 -13.52 -4.15 31.60
N GLY A 426 -13.93 -3.77 30.39
CA GLY A 426 -13.08 -3.12 29.39
C GLY A 426 -13.19 -3.66 27.97
N ALA A 427 -13.85 -4.80 27.77
CA ALA A 427 -14.11 -5.43 26.47
C ALA A 427 -14.79 -4.47 25.48
N CYS A 428 -15.86 -3.78 25.88
CA CYS A 428 -16.55 -2.85 24.97
C CYS A 428 -15.68 -1.62 24.65
N LEU A 429 -14.94 -1.13 25.63
CA LEU A 429 -14.00 -0.02 25.44
C LEU A 429 -12.84 -0.41 24.50
N ALA A 430 -12.32 -1.62 24.65
CA ALA A 430 -11.29 -2.19 23.78
C ALA A 430 -11.79 -2.37 22.34
N LEU A 431 -13.02 -2.86 22.15
CA LEU A 431 -13.65 -2.98 20.83
C LEU A 431 -13.81 -1.63 20.14
N LEU A 432 -14.29 -0.59 20.84
CA LEU A 432 -14.36 0.77 20.29
C LEU A 432 -12.98 1.30 19.89
N TRP A 433 -11.97 1.05 20.73
CA TRP A 433 -10.60 1.48 20.41
C TRP A 433 -10.08 0.76 19.17
N MET A 434 -10.22 -0.56 19.08
CA MET A 434 -9.81 -1.33 17.89
C MET A 434 -10.54 -0.83 16.62
N LEU A 435 -11.84 -0.60 16.72
CA LEU A 435 -12.66 -0.05 15.64
C LEU A 435 -12.13 1.29 15.12
N SER A 436 -11.59 2.14 16.00
CA SER A 436 -10.97 3.40 15.61
C SER A 436 -9.67 3.24 14.80
N GLN A 437 -8.98 2.12 14.98
CA GLN A 437 -7.69 1.83 14.35
C GLN A 437 -7.83 1.15 12.99
N THR A 438 -8.93 0.46 12.72
CA THR A 438 -9.10 -0.24 11.43
C THR A 438 -9.51 0.73 10.31
N ASP A 439 -9.05 0.48 9.08
CA ASP A 439 -9.39 1.29 7.90
C ASP A 439 -10.73 0.89 7.26
N ASP A 440 -11.18 -0.34 7.46
CA ASP A 440 -12.47 -0.82 6.97
C ASP A 440 -13.61 -0.66 7.99
N GLY A 441 -13.27 -0.42 9.27
CA GLY A 441 -14.26 -0.19 10.32
C GLY A 441 -14.81 -1.46 10.94
N ASP A 442 -14.18 -2.60 10.69
CA ASP A 442 -14.55 -3.90 11.23
C ASP A 442 -13.55 -4.34 12.31
N VAL A 443 -14.02 -5.09 13.30
CA VAL A 443 -13.23 -5.75 14.34
C VAL A 443 -13.83 -7.12 14.62
N SER A 444 -13.00 -8.15 14.53
CA SER A 444 -13.37 -9.49 14.97
C SER A 444 -13.35 -9.58 16.50
N ILE A 445 -14.40 -10.15 17.11
CA ILE A 445 -14.39 -10.43 18.56
C ILE A 445 -13.28 -11.46 18.88
N GLY A 446 -12.96 -12.36 17.95
CA GLY A 446 -11.84 -13.30 18.11
C GLY A 446 -10.48 -12.60 18.15
N GLU A 447 -10.27 -11.62 17.27
CA GLU A 447 -9.06 -10.77 17.28
C GLU A 447 -8.96 -9.97 18.59
N ALA A 448 -10.09 -9.42 19.07
CA ALA A 448 -10.13 -8.70 20.33
C ALA A 448 -9.76 -9.60 21.53
N ILE A 449 -10.18 -10.87 21.53
CA ILE A 449 -9.82 -11.86 22.56
C ILE A 449 -8.31 -12.12 22.54
N HIS A 450 -7.71 -12.22 21.36
CA HIS A 450 -6.26 -12.43 21.22
C HIS A 450 -5.46 -11.21 21.69
N ARG A 451 -5.92 -10.01 21.31
CA ARG A 451 -5.25 -8.74 21.65
C ARG A 451 -5.38 -8.38 23.12
N TYR A 452 -6.52 -8.66 23.73
CA TYR A 452 -6.80 -8.40 25.15
C TYR A 452 -7.15 -9.71 25.87
N PRO A 453 -6.17 -10.60 26.10
CA PRO A 453 -6.41 -11.91 26.70
C PRO A 453 -6.99 -11.80 28.12
N ASP A 454 -6.63 -10.74 28.85
CA ASP A 454 -7.20 -10.46 30.17
C ASP A 454 -8.71 -10.20 30.10
N LEU A 455 -9.21 -9.68 28.98
CA LEU A 455 -10.64 -9.42 28.74
C LEU A 455 -11.36 -10.59 28.06
N ALA A 456 -10.68 -11.70 27.78
CA ALA A 456 -11.24 -12.85 27.06
C ALA A 456 -12.59 -13.35 27.65
N PRO A 457 -12.77 -13.46 28.97
CA PRO A 457 -14.06 -13.87 29.55
C PRO A 457 -15.21 -12.91 29.21
N ALA A 458 -14.95 -11.60 29.22
CA ALA A 458 -15.95 -10.57 28.92
C ALA A 458 -16.24 -10.50 27.41
N LEU A 459 -15.23 -10.64 26.56
CA LEU A 459 -15.39 -10.67 25.11
C LEU A 459 -16.14 -11.92 24.63
N GLU A 460 -15.87 -13.08 25.23
CA GLU A 460 -16.59 -14.32 24.95
C GLU A 460 -18.06 -14.23 25.42
N TRP A 461 -18.30 -13.58 26.56
CA TRP A 461 -19.65 -13.26 27.01
C TRP A 461 -20.40 -12.37 25.99
N LEU A 462 -19.76 -11.33 25.45
CA LEU A 462 -20.34 -10.50 24.39
C LEU A 462 -20.68 -11.34 23.15
N ARG A 463 -19.76 -12.19 22.71
CA ARG A 463 -19.91 -13.08 21.54
C ARG A 463 -21.11 -14.02 21.66
N SER A 464 -21.35 -14.55 22.86
CA SER A 464 -22.31 -15.63 23.13
C SER A 464 -23.80 -15.27 22.97
N SER A 465 -24.14 -13.99 22.79
CA SER A 465 -25.45 -13.38 22.37
C SER A 465 -25.71 -12.04 23.07
N ASN A 466 -24.88 -11.63 24.03
CA ASN A 466 -25.12 -10.42 24.83
C ASN A 466 -24.84 -9.14 24.04
N LEU A 467 -23.95 -9.18 23.04
CA LEU A 467 -23.76 -8.06 22.12
C LEU A 467 -25.00 -7.84 21.23
N GLN A 468 -25.66 -8.93 20.79
CA GLN A 468 -26.93 -8.84 20.07
C GLN A 468 -28.03 -8.25 20.96
N ARG A 469 -28.10 -8.67 22.22
CA ARG A 469 -29.05 -8.12 23.21
C ARG A 469 -28.80 -6.62 23.44
N CYS A 470 -27.54 -6.20 23.55
CA CYS A 470 -27.16 -4.78 23.66
C CYS A 470 -27.80 -3.93 22.54
N PHE A 471 -27.69 -4.37 21.29
CA PHE A 471 -28.25 -3.67 20.14
C PHE A 471 -29.79 -3.73 20.06
N GLN A 472 -30.42 -4.74 20.65
CA GLN A 472 -31.88 -4.81 20.77
C GLN A 472 -32.40 -3.86 21.86
N GLU A 473 -31.69 -3.77 22.98
CA GLU A 473 -32.02 -2.89 24.12
C GLU A 473 -31.71 -1.42 23.84
N GLN A 474 -30.78 -1.14 22.93
CA GLN A 474 -30.34 0.21 22.55
C GLN A 474 -30.51 0.47 21.04
N PRO A 475 -31.73 0.81 20.56
CA PRO A 475 -32.02 1.03 19.14
C PRO A 475 -31.25 2.17 18.46
N ARG A 476 -30.69 3.10 19.24
CA ARG A 476 -29.80 4.16 18.71
C ARG A 476 -28.41 3.65 18.41
N LEU A 477 -27.89 2.76 19.27
CA LEU A 477 -26.57 2.17 19.09
C LEU A 477 -26.51 1.24 17.88
N SER A 478 -27.60 0.52 17.59
CA SER A 478 -27.72 -0.32 16.39
C SER A 478 -27.76 0.47 15.06
N GLN A 479 -27.91 1.79 15.12
CA GLN A 479 -27.75 2.68 13.96
C GLN A 479 -26.30 3.14 13.78
N LEU A 480 -25.43 2.92 14.78
CA LEU A 480 -24.05 3.38 14.81
C LEU A 480 -23.06 2.23 14.61
N LEU A 481 -23.33 1.09 15.25
CA LEU A 481 -22.53 -0.12 15.22
C LEU A 481 -23.41 -1.31 14.84
N TYR A 482 -22.88 -2.19 14.00
CA TYR A 482 -23.54 -3.40 13.55
C TYR A 482 -22.74 -4.64 13.98
N TYR A 483 -23.41 -5.69 14.43
CA TYR A 483 -22.76 -6.95 14.79
C TYR A 483 -23.27 -8.09 13.93
N ASN A 484 -22.35 -8.70 13.19
CA ASN A 484 -22.59 -9.95 12.46
C ASN A 484 -22.27 -11.13 13.38
N ARG A 485 -23.31 -11.82 13.86
CA ARG A 485 -23.18 -12.98 14.73
C ARG A 485 -22.49 -14.18 14.06
N ALA A 486 -22.71 -14.40 12.76
CA ALA A 486 -22.15 -15.54 12.04
C ALA A 486 -20.63 -15.40 11.88
N ALA A 487 -20.17 -14.19 11.57
CA ALA A 487 -18.75 -13.87 11.44
C ALA A 487 -18.07 -13.49 12.79
N ALA A 488 -18.87 -13.27 13.84
CA ALA A 488 -18.41 -12.71 15.12
C ALA A 488 -17.64 -11.38 14.94
N THR A 489 -18.16 -10.51 14.06
CA THR A 489 -17.52 -9.24 13.68
C THR A 489 -18.42 -8.07 14.07
N LEU A 490 -17.82 -7.08 14.75
CA LEU A 490 -18.41 -5.79 15.05
C LEU A 490 -17.93 -4.78 14.00
N SER A 491 -18.84 -3.98 13.47
CA SER A 491 -18.61 -3.10 12.32
C SER A 491 -19.12 -1.69 12.60
N LEU A 492 -18.40 -0.68 12.10
CA LEU A 492 -18.76 0.73 12.15
C LEU A 492 -18.80 1.30 10.72
N GLU A 493 -19.93 1.91 10.35
CA GLU A 493 -20.18 2.22 8.93
C GLU A 493 -20.22 3.72 8.63
N ASP A 494 -20.41 4.57 9.66
CA ASP A 494 -20.47 6.02 9.52
C ASP A 494 -19.06 6.63 9.51
N PRO A 495 -18.58 7.23 8.39
CA PRO A 495 -17.26 7.86 8.34
C PRO A 495 -17.12 9.01 9.34
N LEU A 496 -18.21 9.67 9.73
CA LEU A 496 -18.19 10.69 10.78
C LEU A 496 -17.91 10.08 12.15
N LEU A 497 -18.54 8.96 12.47
CA LEU A 497 -18.28 8.23 13.70
C LEU A 497 -16.84 7.72 13.73
N LYS A 498 -16.35 7.20 12.60
CA LYS A 498 -14.95 6.79 12.46
C LYS A 498 -13.97 7.93 12.69
N PHE A 499 -14.23 9.06 12.04
CA PHE A 499 -13.45 10.28 12.19
C PHE A 499 -13.46 10.78 13.64
N TYR A 500 -14.63 10.74 14.29
CA TYR A 500 -14.78 11.07 15.70
C TYR A 500 -13.97 10.13 16.61
N LEU A 501 -14.08 8.81 16.42
CA LEU A 501 -13.35 7.80 17.21
C LEU A 501 -11.82 7.95 17.11
N ARG A 502 -11.28 8.26 15.92
CA ARG A 502 -9.84 8.48 15.72
C ARG A 502 -9.27 9.68 16.48
N LYS A 503 -10.12 10.66 16.78
CA LYS A 503 -9.75 11.91 17.44
C LYS A 503 -10.32 12.00 18.86
N LEU A 504 -10.93 10.93 19.34
CA LEU A 504 -11.56 10.87 20.64
C LEU A 504 -10.52 10.97 21.76
N ASP A 505 -10.83 11.73 22.81
CA ASP A 505 -10.11 11.63 24.08
C ASP A 505 -10.52 10.34 24.79
N TRP A 506 -9.76 9.27 24.50
CA TRP A 506 -9.96 7.95 25.08
C TRP A 506 -9.85 7.93 26.60
N ARG A 507 -9.03 8.80 27.21
CA ARG A 507 -8.91 8.89 28.67
C ARG A 507 -10.18 9.50 29.27
N ALA A 508 -10.76 10.50 28.62
CA ALA A 508 -12.04 11.06 29.04
C ALA A 508 -13.20 10.04 28.89
N LEU A 509 -13.28 9.32 27.77
CA LEU A 509 -14.29 8.27 27.57
C LEU A 509 -14.17 7.14 28.61
N ALA A 510 -12.94 6.66 28.87
CA ALA A 510 -12.70 5.62 29.87
C ALA A 510 -13.15 6.06 31.27
N ARG A 511 -12.83 7.28 31.71
CA ARG A 511 -13.32 7.82 32.99
C ARG A 511 -14.85 7.93 33.03
N ALA A 512 -15.47 8.39 31.94
CA ALA A 512 -16.91 8.57 31.84
C ALA A 512 -17.70 7.24 31.81
N SER A 513 -17.07 6.17 31.33
CA SER A 513 -17.63 4.80 31.30
C SER A 513 -17.28 3.97 32.54
N GLY A 514 -16.61 4.54 33.54
CA GLY A 514 -16.26 3.87 34.81
C GLY A 514 -14.87 3.21 34.86
N HIS A 515 -14.11 3.25 33.77
CA HIS A 515 -12.77 2.64 33.60
C HIS A 515 -11.63 3.55 34.09
N ARG A 516 -11.67 3.98 35.36
CA ARG A 516 -10.73 5.00 35.91
C ARG A 516 -9.27 4.53 36.02
N SER A 517 -9.03 3.23 36.09
CA SER A 517 -7.70 2.63 36.23
C SER A 517 -7.04 2.27 34.89
N VAL A 518 -7.75 2.39 33.76
CA VAL A 518 -7.24 2.05 32.43
C VAL A 518 -6.27 3.13 31.97
N GLN A 519 -5.06 2.71 31.62
CA GLN A 519 -4.06 3.56 30.98
C GLN A 519 -4.18 3.41 29.46
N PHE A 520 -3.74 4.40 28.70
CA PHE A 520 -3.75 4.32 27.23
C PHE A 520 -2.33 4.47 26.70
N HIS A 521 -1.87 3.46 25.98
CA HIS A 521 -0.65 3.50 25.20
C HIS A 521 -0.97 3.92 23.75
N PRO A 522 -0.15 4.77 23.10
CA PRO A 522 -0.43 5.24 21.74
C PRO A 522 -0.55 4.14 20.67
N ILE A 523 0.09 2.98 20.90
CA ILE A 523 0.15 1.87 19.94
C ILE A 523 -0.68 0.67 20.42
N ASP A 524 -0.63 0.36 21.71
CA ASP A 524 -1.25 -0.86 22.26
C ASP A 524 -2.70 -0.65 22.72
N GLY A 525 -3.13 0.62 22.84
CA GLY A 525 -4.49 0.98 23.22
C GLY A 525 -4.73 0.93 24.72
N PRO A 526 -5.95 0.59 25.18
CA PRO A 526 -6.27 0.51 26.61
C PRO A 526 -5.50 -0.62 27.29
N LEU A 527 -4.72 -0.27 28.30
CA LEU A 527 -3.99 -1.17 29.18
C LEU A 527 -4.79 -1.39 30.47
N PHE A 528 -5.22 -2.63 30.69
CA PHE A 528 -5.98 -3.03 31.86
C PHE A 528 -5.00 -3.53 32.94
N ALA A 529 -5.14 -3.02 34.17
CA ALA A 529 -4.27 -3.45 35.25
C ALA A 529 -4.56 -4.92 35.61
N PRO A 530 -3.53 -5.76 35.86
CA PRO A 530 -3.75 -7.14 36.26
C PRO A 530 -4.54 -7.18 37.59
N PRO A 531 -5.49 -8.12 37.76
CA PRO A 531 -6.22 -8.25 39.01
C PRO A 531 -5.21 -8.51 40.13
N SER A 532 -5.24 -7.67 41.16
CA SER A 532 -4.33 -7.72 42.31
C SER A 532 -4.26 -9.13 42.90
N SER A 533 -3.16 -9.84 42.67
CA SER A 533 -2.84 -11.09 43.35
C SER A 533 -2.69 -10.81 44.84
N ARG A 534 -3.62 -11.34 45.64
CA ARG A 534 -3.43 -11.47 47.08
C ARG A 534 -2.13 -12.23 47.35
N ARG A 535 -1.37 -11.66 48.29
CA ARG A 535 -0.07 -12.10 48.82
C ARG A 535 0.06 -13.61 49.04
N GLY A 536 1.23 -14.15 48.71
CA GLY A 536 1.91 -15.15 49.54
C GLY A 536 2.56 -16.31 48.79
N ALA A 537 3.86 -16.23 48.51
CA ALA A 537 4.82 -17.35 48.58
C ALA A 537 6.27 -16.86 48.40
N PRO A 538 7.28 -17.56 48.99
CA PRO A 538 8.55 -16.97 49.40
C PRO A 538 9.69 -17.09 48.38
N GLN A 539 10.77 -16.37 48.69
CA GLN A 539 12.04 -16.27 47.97
C GLN A 539 12.78 -17.61 47.81
N GLY A 540 13.56 -17.70 46.73
CA GLY A 540 14.86 -18.38 46.73
C GLY A 540 15.02 -19.51 45.70
N GLY A 541 15.94 -19.34 44.76
CA GLY A 541 16.44 -20.44 43.92
C GLY A 541 17.05 -19.98 42.60
N THR A 542 18.35 -19.66 42.62
CA THR A 542 19.18 -19.50 41.42
C THR A 542 19.27 -20.85 40.67
N PRO A 543 19.05 -20.92 39.34
CA PRO A 543 19.35 -22.14 38.60
C PRO A 543 20.83 -22.17 38.17
N PRO A 544 21.51 -23.35 38.20
CA PRO A 544 22.93 -23.47 37.93
C PRO A 544 23.22 -23.61 36.42
N ARG A 545 24.44 -23.19 36.04
CA ARG A 545 25.08 -23.51 34.74
C ARG A 545 25.27 -25.03 34.60
N PRO A 546 25.02 -25.64 33.42
CA PRO A 546 25.50 -26.99 33.16
C PRO A 546 26.90 -26.97 32.53
N ALA A 547 27.74 -27.88 33.03
CA ALA A 547 29.07 -28.18 32.56
C ALA A 547 29.05 -29.20 31.41
N SER A 548 30.08 -29.12 30.57
CA SER A 548 30.40 -29.98 29.43
C SER A 548 30.89 -31.38 29.85
N ALA A 549 30.37 -32.44 29.21
CA ALA A 549 31.10 -33.70 28.94
C ALA A 549 30.36 -34.55 27.87
N PRO A 550 31.03 -35.50 27.17
CA PRO A 550 30.79 -35.78 25.76
C PRO A 550 29.98 -37.06 25.42
N ALA A 551 29.55 -37.06 24.16
CA ALA A 551 28.91 -38.06 23.31
C ALA A 551 28.82 -39.54 23.75
N ALA A 552 27.59 -40.06 23.65
CA ALA A 552 27.29 -41.41 23.19
C ALA A 552 26.04 -41.36 22.30
N THR A 553 26.16 -41.78 21.04
CA THR A 553 25.11 -41.78 20.02
C THR A 553 24.14 -42.96 20.25
N PRO A 554 22.83 -42.75 20.43
CA PRO A 554 21.86 -43.83 20.31
C PRO A 554 21.55 -44.06 18.84
N ALA A 555 21.67 -45.31 18.39
CA ALA A 555 21.23 -45.75 17.09
C ALA A 555 19.69 -45.60 16.95
N GLY A 556 19.22 -44.94 15.89
CA GLY A 556 17.85 -45.15 15.39
C GLY A 556 16.97 -43.96 14.97
N THR A 557 17.44 -42.72 14.89
CA THR A 557 16.58 -41.57 14.49
C THR A 557 17.16 -40.79 13.32
N GLY A 558 16.37 -40.59 12.25
CA GLY A 558 16.80 -39.91 11.01
C GLY A 558 17.28 -38.47 11.22
N VAL A 559 18.00 -37.94 10.22
CA VAL A 559 18.64 -36.61 10.26
C VAL A 559 17.57 -35.51 10.26
N ARG A 560 17.73 -34.49 11.11
CA ARG A 560 16.80 -33.36 11.26
C ARG A 560 17.48 -32.03 10.97
N VAL A 561 16.97 -31.32 9.97
CA VAL A 561 17.47 -29.98 9.59
C VAL A 561 16.34 -28.96 9.71
N LEU A 562 16.56 -27.90 10.48
CA LEU A 562 15.62 -26.77 10.59
C LEU A 562 15.89 -25.78 9.44
N HIS A 563 14.85 -25.35 8.72
CA HIS A 563 14.96 -24.35 7.67
C HIS A 563 14.08 -23.13 7.98
N LEU A 564 14.75 -21.99 8.16
CA LEU A 564 14.17 -20.67 8.45
C LEU A 564 14.49 -19.69 7.31
N SER A 565 13.62 -18.71 7.11
CA SER A 565 13.85 -17.58 6.19
C SER A 565 13.11 -16.35 6.70
N ASP A 566 13.55 -15.16 6.27
CA ASP A 566 12.81 -13.90 6.48
C ASP A 566 12.55 -13.69 7.98
N LEU A 567 13.66 -13.64 8.73
CA LEU A 567 13.67 -13.51 10.18
C LEU A 567 13.35 -12.07 10.60
N HIS A 568 13.93 -11.06 9.94
CA HIS A 568 13.66 -9.64 10.19
C HIS A 568 13.82 -9.19 11.65
N PHE A 569 14.88 -9.63 12.33
CA PHE A 569 15.10 -9.23 13.72
C PHE A 569 15.31 -7.72 13.86
N SER A 570 14.62 -7.12 14.83
CA SER A 570 14.72 -5.68 15.15
C SER A 570 15.14 -5.41 16.60
N ALA A 571 14.89 -6.35 17.53
CA ALA A 571 15.20 -6.19 18.95
C ALA A 571 15.51 -7.53 19.64
N GLN A 572 16.27 -7.48 20.74
CA GLN A 572 16.67 -8.67 21.50
C GLN A 572 15.52 -9.37 22.24
N ASP A 573 14.53 -8.61 22.72
CA ASP A 573 13.35 -9.18 23.40
C ASP A 573 12.53 -10.04 22.42
N GLN A 574 12.42 -9.58 21.17
CA GLN A 574 11.79 -10.31 20.07
C GLN A 574 12.53 -11.63 19.77
N ALA A 575 13.87 -11.58 19.71
CA ALA A 575 14.71 -12.77 19.53
C ALA A 575 14.49 -13.83 20.63
N THR A 576 14.41 -13.39 21.89
CA THR A 576 14.16 -14.27 23.03
C THR A 576 12.78 -14.93 22.96
N LEU A 577 11.74 -14.14 22.67
CA LEU A 577 10.37 -14.62 22.53
C LEU A 577 10.24 -15.67 21.41
N TRP A 578 10.79 -15.37 20.23
CA TRP A 578 10.68 -16.26 19.08
C TRP A 578 11.48 -17.55 19.26
N TYR A 579 12.64 -17.50 19.91
CA TYR A 579 13.35 -18.70 20.31
C TYR A 579 12.48 -19.56 21.26
N ALA A 580 11.85 -18.96 22.27
CA ALA A 580 11.03 -19.71 23.22
C ALA A 580 9.85 -20.42 22.52
N GLN A 581 9.18 -19.74 21.59
CA GLN A 581 8.08 -20.30 20.80
C GLN A 581 8.55 -21.42 19.86
N LEU A 582 9.63 -21.19 19.11
CA LEU A 582 10.22 -22.19 18.21
C LEU A 582 10.67 -23.43 19.01
N ALA A 583 11.34 -23.21 20.14
CA ALA A 583 11.87 -24.30 20.93
C ALA A 583 10.77 -25.14 21.59
N ALA A 584 9.68 -24.51 22.03
CA ALA A 584 8.50 -25.20 22.53
C ALA A 584 7.89 -26.10 21.44
N ASP A 585 7.76 -25.60 20.21
CA ASP A 585 7.17 -26.36 19.10
C ASP A 585 8.06 -27.51 18.63
N LEU A 586 9.38 -27.30 18.54
CA LEU A 586 10.32 -28.37 18.17
C LEU A 586 10.31 -29.50 19.21
N ARG A 587 10.31 -29.16 20.51
CA ARG A 587 10.21 -30.17 21.58
C ARG A 587 8.87 -30.90 21.57
N GLN A 588 7.77 -30.21 21.25
CA GLN A 588 6.47 -30.86 21.06
C GLN A 588 6.47 -31.89 19.92
N GLN A 589 7.31 -31.67 18.90
CA GLN A 589 7.54 -32.63 17.82
C GLN A 589 8.54 -33.74 18.18
N GLY A 590 9.01 -33.81 19.43
CA GLY A 590 10.02 -34.77 19.87
C GLY A 590 11.42 -34.48 19.31
N CYS A 591 11.68 -33.24 18.89
CA CYS A 591 12.97 -32.80 18.41
C CYS A 591 13.77 -32.22 19.58
N GLU A 592 14.63 -33.04 20.18
CA GLU A 592 15.57 -32.62 21.26
C GLU A 592 16.95 -32.22 20.72
N ARG A 593 17.27 -32.61 19.49
CA ARG A 593 18.53 -32.31 18.80
C ARG A 593 18.26 -32.03 17.33
N LEU A 594 18.98 -31.06 16.78
CA LEU A 594 19.05 -30.77 15.35
C LEU A 594 20.43 -31.16 14.82
N ASP A 595 20.47 -31.69 13.60
CA ASP A 595 21.71 -32.01 12.90
C ASP A 595 22.18 -30.83 12.04
N GLY A 596 21.25 -29.96 11.61
CA GLY A 596 21.57 -28.75 10.86
C GLY A 596 20.54 -27.64 11.03
N LEU A 597 20.97 -26.40 10.76
CA LEU A 597 20.12 -25.21 10.65
C LEU A 597 20.44 -24.50 9.33
N VAL A 598 19.42 -24.19 8.55
CA VAL A 598 19.52 -23.40 7.32
C VAL A 598 18.75 -22.10 7.52
N ILE A 599 19.42 -20.97 7.30
CA ILE A 599 18.81 -19.65 7.17
C ILE A 599 19.02 -19.17 5.74
N SER A 600 17.94 -19.13 4.96
CA SER A 600 17.97 -18.83 3.52
C SER A 600 17.88 -17.35 3.16
N GLY A 601 18.03 -16.44 4.12
CA GLY A 601 18.10 -14.99 3.86
C GLY A 601 17.23 -14.15 4.78
N ASP A 602 17.37 -12.84 4.62
CA ASP A 602 16.69 -11.78 5.34
C ASP A 602 16.74 -11.95 6.87
N VAL A 603 17.98 -11.95 7.38
CA VAL A 603 18.24 -12.02 8.81
C VAL A 603 17.85 -10.70 9.50
N GLY A 604 18.27 -9.57 8.93
CA GLY A 604 17.93 -8.21 9.35
C GLY A 604 16.81 -7.58 8.52
N ASN A 605 16.51 -6.29 8.77
CA ASN A 605 15.59 -5.51 7.93
C ASN A 605 16.34 -4.50 7.05
N VAL A 606 17.41 -3.89 7.56
CA VAL A 606 18.16 -2.86 6.83
C VAL A 606 19.67 -3.04 6.96
N SER A 607 20.11 -4.18 7.51
CA SER A 607 21.49 -4.56 7.71
C SER A 607 22.27 -3.56 8.56
N ILE A 608 21.92 -3.50 9.85
CA ILE A 608 22.64 -2.69 10.86
C ILE A 608 23.12 -3.58 12.02
N PRO A 609 24.21 -3.19 12.74
CA PRO A 609 24.80 -4.00 13.81
C PRO A 609 23.81 -4.42 14.92
N GLU A 610 22.84 -3.57 15.25
CA GLU A 610 21.85 -3.82 16.30
C GLU A 610 20.94 -5.01 15.95
N GLU A 611 20.53 -5.12 14.68
CA GLU A 611 19.71 -6.22 14.18
C GLU A 611 20.47 -7.56 14.27
N TYR A 612 21.74 -7.56 13.84
CA TYR A 612 22.59 -8.74 13.91
C TYR A 612 22.94 -9.15 15.34
N THR A 613 22.94 -8.21 16.29
CA THR A 613 23.08 -8.52 17.72
C THR A 613 21.87 -9.32 18.22
N ALA A 614 20.65 -8.94 17.82
CA ALA A 614 19.44 -9.70 18.14
C ALA A 614 19.41 -11.07 17.43
N ALA A 615 19.77 -11.12 16.15
CA ALA A 615 19.87 -12.37 15.40
C ALA A 615 20.91 -13.33 16.02
N ARG A 616 22.03 -12.79 16.49
CA ARG A 616 23.08 -13.56 17.18
C ARG A 616 22.56 -14.19 18.48
N LEU A 617 21.84 -13.41 19.29
CA LEU A 617 21.21 -13.91 20.51
C LEU A 617 20.26 -15.09 20.21
N PHE A 618 19.42 -14.96 19.19
CA PHE A 618 18.53 -16.03 18.75
C PHE A 618 19.32 -17.29 18.35
N LEU A 619 20.36 -17.14 17.53
CA LEU A 619 21.17 -18.28 17.09
C LEU A 619 21.90 -18.96 18.23
N ASP A 620 22.48 -18.21 19.17
CA ASP A 620 23.14 -18.78 20.35
C ASP A 620 22.17 -19.62 21.20
N HIS A 621 20.92 -19.15 21.34
CA HIS A 621 19.89 -19.90 22.00
C HIS A 621 19.49 -21.18 21.25
N VAL A 622 19.30 -21.12 19.92
CA VAL A 622 18.98 -22.30 19.09
C VAL A 622 20.14 -23.31 19.14
N MET A 623 21.37 -22.84 19.02
CA MET A 623 22.58 -23.68 19.07
C MET A 623 22.72 -24.39 20.41
N GLY A 624 22.63 -23.64 21.51
CA GLY A 624 22.70 -24.20 22.86
C GLY A 624 21.51 -25.10 23.20
N GLY A 625 20.32 -24.76 22.71
CA GLY A 625 19.07 -25.47 22.98
C GLY A 625 18.91 -26.79 22.25
N PHE A 626 19.53 -26.95 21.07
CA PHE A 626 19.38 -28.12 20.19
C PHE A 626 20.71 -28.79 19.80
N GLY A 627 21.82 -28.41 20.44
CA GLY A 627 23.12 -29.06 20.27
C GLY A 627 23.77 -28.85 18.90
N LEU A 628 23.53 -27.70 18.26
CA LEU A 628 24.17 -27.36 16.99
C LEU A 628 25.55 -26.74 17.21
N SER A 629 26.47 -27.04 16.31
CA SER A 629 27.77 -26.37 16.23
C SER A 629 27.71 -25.25 15.18
N PRO A 630 28.64 -24.29 15.21
CA PRO A 630 28.80 -23.33 14.11
C PRO A 630 28.85 -23.99 12.73
N GLN A 631 29.47 -25.17 12.62
CA GLN A 631 29.67 -25.85 11.34
C GLN A 631 28.40 -26.48 10.77
N SER A 632 27.39 -26.74 11.60
CA SER A 632 26.09 -27.27 11.16
C SER A 632 25.07 -26.18 10.79
N ILE A 633 25.50 -24.91 10.71
CA ILE A 633 24.65 -23.78 10.34
C ILE A 633 25.01 -23.30 8.93
N VAL A 634 24.01 -23.22 8.06
CA VAL A 634 24.09 -22.64 6.72
C VAL A 634 23.43 -21.26 6.77
N LEU A 635 24.20 -20.23 6.45
CA LEU A 635 23.74 -18.84 6.40
C LEU A 635 23.92 -18.29 4.99
N VAL A 636 22.85 -17.74 4.43
CA VAL A 636 22.88 -17.05 3.13
C VAL A 636 22.22 -15.68 3.29
N PRO A 637 22.76 -14.60 2.69
CA PRO A 637 22.12 -13.29 2.79
C PRO A 637 20.95 -13.13 1.82
N GLY A 638 19.97 -12.31 2.22
CA GLY A 638 18.91 -11.78 1.36
C GLY A 638 19.08 -10.30 1.01
N ASN A 639 18.07 -9.68 0.39
CA ASN A 639 18.10 -8.26 0.03
C ASN A 639 17.96 -7.33 1.25
N HIS A 640 17.43 -7.80 2.37
CA HIS A 640 17.40 -7.04 3.63
C HIS A 640 18.72 -7.16 4.43
N ASP A 641 19.64 -8.02 3.99
CA ASP A 641 20.96 -8.19 4.60
C ASP A 641 22.07 -7.30 3.99
N LEU A 642 21.74 -6.48 2.98
CA LEU A 642 22.61 -5.41 2.48
C LEU A 642 22.25 -4.06 3.08
N ASN A 643 23.26 -3.25 3.39
CA ASN A 643 23.05 -1.91 3.92
C ASN A 643 22.84 -0.90 2.80
N TRP A 644 21.65 -0.30 2.75
CA TRP A 644 21.24 0.64 1.70
C TRP A 644 22.07 1.93 1.67
N ALA A 645 22.53 2.43 2.82
CA ALA A 645 23.34 3.64 2.89
C ALA A 645 24.76 3.38 2.34
N LEU A 646 25.40 2.27 2.73
CA LEU A 646 26.70 1.88 2.18
C LEU A 646 26.61 1.60 0.67
N SER A 647 25.49 1.02 0.22
CA SER A 647 25.21 0.81 -1.18
C SER A 647 25.15 2.14 -1.96
N GLN A 648 24.49 3.15 -1.39
CA GLN A 648 24.44 4.50 -1.97
C GLN A 648 25.81 5.19 -1.96
N ASP A 649 26.54 5.14 -0.84
CA ASP A 649 27.86 5.74 -0.66
C ASP A 649 28.94 5.15 -1.59
N ALA A 650 28.70 3.96 -2.12
CA ALA A 650 29.58 3.31 -3.09
C ALA A 650 29.55 3.97 -4.48
N TYR A 651 28.54 4.78 -4.80
CA TYR A 651 28.45 5.47 -6.08
C TYR A 651 29.00 6.89 -5.97
N ARG A 652 30.01 7.21 -6.78
CA ARG A 652 30.66 8.52 -6.82
C ARG A 652 30.25 9.30 -8.05
N LEU A 653 29.72 10.50 -7.83
CA LEU A 653 29.42 11.44 -8.90
C LEU A 653 30.70 11.96 -9.57
N GLU A 654 30.83 11.69 -10.86
CA GLU A 654 31.97 12.07 -11.70
C GLU A 654 31.50 12.75 -12.99
N ARG A 655 32.35 13.63 -13.55
CA ARG A 655 32.10 14.18 -14.89
C ARG A 655 32.57 13.16 -15.93
N ARG A 656 31.69 12.75 -16.86
CA ARG A 656 31.98 11.77 -17.91
C ARG A 656 33.22 12.15 -18.74
N ALA A 657 33.39 13.44 -19.05
CA ALA A 657 34.56 13.95 -19.78
C ALA A 657 35.88 13.89 -18.98
N ARG A 658 35.81 13.83 -17.65
CA ARG A 658 36.97 13.74 -16.74
C ARG A 658 37.24 12.32 -16.27
N TYR A 659 36.22 11.47 -16.28
CA TYR A 659 36.37 10.06 -15.98
C TYR A 659 37.26 9.41 -17.05
N ARG A 660 38.26 8.67 -16.59
CA ARG A 660 39.24 7.97 -17.43
C ARG A 660 39.11 6.45 -17.33
N GLY A 661 38.23 5.96 -16.45
CA GLY A 661 37.96 4.54 -16.31
C GLY A 661 37.00 4.02 -17.37
N GLU A 662 36.80 2.71 -17.36
CA GLU A 662 35.83 2.03 -18.22
C GLU A 662 34.41 2.21 -17.64
N LEU A 663 33.42 2.41 -18.51
CA LEU A 663 32.00 2.46 -18.14
C LEU A 663 31.36 1.16 -18.57
N LYS A 664 31.07 0.28 -17.60
CA LYS A 664 30.43 -1.00 -17.83
C LYS A 664 28.96 -0.92 -17.44
N ASP A 665 28.07 -1.39 -18.31
CA ASP A 665 26.64 -1.36 -18.03
C ASP A 665 26.33 -2.06 -16.69
N GLY A 666 25.54 -1.39 -15.85
CA GLY A 666 25.22 -1.85 -14.50
C GLY A 666 26.28 -1.54 -13.43
N THR A 667 27.37 -0.85 -13.77
CA THR A 667 28.39 -0.34 -12.82
C THR A 667 28.48 1.19 -12.79
N PHE A 668 27.59 1.87 -13.51
CA PHE A 668 27.43 3.31 -13.47
C PHE A 668 25.98 3.70 -13.80
N ILE A 669 25.56 4.86 -13.31
CA ILE A 669 24.27 5.48 -13.65
C ILE A 669 24.55 6.76 -14.44
N ALA A 670 23.96 6.87 -15.63
CA ALA A 670 24.15 8.02 -16.50
C ALA A 670 23.12 9.11 -16.20
N HIS A 671 23.52 10.14 -15.47
CA HIS A 671 22.71 11.34 -15.22
C HIS A 671 22.87 12.31 -16.40
N GLY A 672 22.36 11.92 -17.57
CA GLY A 672 22.51 12.64 -18.84
C GLY A 672 23.83 12.35 -19.59
N ALA A 673 24.31 13.31 -20.38
CA ALA A 673 25.51 13.11 -21.23
C ALA A 673 26.83 13.37 -20.50
N ASP A 674 26.84 14.28 -19.53
CA ASP A 674 28.06 14.86 -18.97
C ASP A 674 28.41 14.37 -17.56
N VAL A 675 27.42 13.82 -16.83
CA VAL A 675 27.58 13.36 -15.45
C VAL A 675 27.22 11.89 -15.37
N ILE A 676 28.04 11.17 -14.63
CA ILE A 676 27.88 9.75 -14.37
C ILE A 676 28.10 9.52 -12.88
N GLU A 677 27.27 8.69 -12.27
CA GLU A 677 27.59 8.09 -10.98
C GLU A 677 28.33 6.80 -11.27
N VAL A 678 29.62 6.77 -10.94
CA VAL A 678 30.44 5.58 -11.13
C VAL A 678 30.50 4.82 -9.83
N ARG A 679 30.20 3.53 -9.89
CA ARG A 679 30.33 2.65 -8.74
C ARG A 679 31.80 2.40 -8.42
N ASP A 680 32.20 2.71 -7.20
CA ASP A 680 33.44 2.22 -6.62
C ASP A 680 33.21 0.77 -6.20
N GLU A 681 33.77 -0.17 -6.96
CA GLU A 681 33.58 -1.61 -6.74
C GLU A 681 34.05 -2.07 -5.35
N GLU A 682 35.09 -1.45 -4.78
CA GLU A 682 35.58 -1.82 -3.45
C GLU A 682 34.62 -1.33 -2.35
N ALA A 683 34.13 -0.09 -2.47
CA ALA A 683 33.11 0.42 -1.56
C ALA A 683 31.78 -0.33 -1.71
N TYR A 684 31.41 -0.72 -2.93
CA TYR A 684 30.16 -1.39 -3.23
C TYR A 684 30.08 -2.74 -2.50
N LYS A 685 31.15 -3.54 -2.53
CA LYS A 685 31.27 -4.81 -1.78
C LYS A 685 30.97 -4.66 -0.28
N LEU A 686 31.24 -3.50 0.32
CA LEU A 686 31.01 -3.24 1.75
C LEU A 686 29.52 -3.18 2.14
N ARG A 687 28.57 -3.15 1.20
CA ARG A 687 27.14 -3.19 1.55
C ARG A 687 26.76 -4.42 2.37
N PHE A 688 27.46 -5.55 2.21
CA PHE A 688 27.27 -6.77 2.99
C PHE A 688 28.19 -6.87 4.22
N ARG A 689 28.92 -5.80 4.59
CA ARG A 689 29.91 -5.88 5.67
C ARG A 689 29.31 -6.32 7.01
N HIS A 690 28.08 -5.87 7.32
CA HIS A 690 27.43 -6.17 8.60
C HIS A 690 26.96 -7.62 8.64
N PHE A 691 26.44 -8.13 7.53
CA PHE A 691 26.19 -9.57 7.35
C PHE A 691 27.48 -10.39 7.46
N ALA A 692 28.59 -9.93 6.86
CA ALA A 692 29.86 -10.63 6.91
C ALA A 692 30.45 -10.68 8.34
N GLU A 693 30.36 -9.57 9.08
CA GLU A 693 30.72 -9.50 10.50
C GLU A 693 29.89 -10.46 11.33
N PHE A 694 28.58 -10.50 11.11
CA PHE A 694 27.66 -11.44 11.75
C PHE A 694 27.99 -12.90 11.42
N TYR A 695 28.21 -13.20 10.14
CA TYR A 695 28.62 -14.53 9.67
C TYR A 695 29.89 -14.98 10.37
N ARG A 696 30.90 -14.11 10.46
CA ARG A 696 32.16 -14.41 11.16
C ARG A 696 31.95 -14.65 12.65
N GLN A 697 31.11 -13.86 13.30
CA GLN A 697 30.81 -14.08 14.71
C GLN A 697 30.19 -15.47 14.91
N VAL A 698 29.20 -15.85 14.07
CA VAL A 698 28.48 -17.14 14.18
C VAL A 698 29.35 -18.33 13.79
N LYS A 699 30.02 -18.26 12.65
CA LYS A 699 30.75 -19.38 12.02
C LYS A 699 32.20 -19.48 12.47
N GLY A 700 32.81 -18.38 12.91
CA GLY A 700 34.25 -18.28 13.13
C GLY A 700 35.07 -18.17 11.84
N GLU A 701 34.40 -17.98 10.69
CA GLU A 701 34.99 -17.94 9.35
C GLU A 701 34.60 -16.63 8.64
N GLU A 702 35.47 -16.09 7.80
CA GLU A 702 35.16 -14.87 7.06
C GLU A 702 34.15 -15.14 5.93
N TYR A 703 33.13 -14.29 5.81
CA TYR A 703 32.26 -14.28 4.63
C TYR A 703 32.89 -13.40 3.54
N PRO A 704 33.08 -13.92 2.32
CA PRO A 704 33.72 -13.15 1.26
C PRO A 704 32.81 -12.02 0.76
N LEU A 705 33.35 -10.81 0.68
CA LEU A 705 32.66 -9.67 0.08
C LEU A 705 32.80 -9.61 -1.45
N ASP A 706 33.81 -10.29 -2.00
CA ASP A 706 33.97 -10.42 -3.45
C ASP A 706 32.89 -11.33 -4.04
N TYR A 707 32.09 -10.81 -4.98
CA TYR A 707 30.94 -11.54 -5.55
C TYR A 707 31.33 -12.88 -6.19
N GLU A 708 32.51 -12.97 -6.80
CA GLU A 708 33.05 -14.22 -7.37
C GLU A 708 33.37 -15.29 -6.33
N GLN A 709 33.34 -14.94 -5.04
CA GLN A 709 33.63 -15.83 -3.93
C GLN A 709 32.38 -16.06 -3.04
N GLN A 710 31.24 -15.43 -3.34
CA GLN A 710 30.00 -15.50 -2.54
C GLN A 710 29.21 -16.81 -2.73
N ALA A 711 29.94 -17.92 -2.74
CA ALA A 711 29.41 -19.28 -2.63
C ALA A 711 30.07 -19.96 -1.43
N THR A 712 29.25 -20.47 -0.50
CA THR A 712 29.74 -21.14 0.71
C THR A 712 29.37 -22.61 0.68
N ILE A 713 30.30 -23.49 1.08
CA ILE A 713 30.10 -24.93 1.09
C ILE A 713 30.14 -25.42 2.53
N HIS A 714 29.08 -26.09 2.97
CA HIS A 714 28.94 -26.60 4.33
C HIS A 714 28.79 -28.12 4.29
N HIS A 715 29.74 -28.83 4.89
CA HIS A 715 29.74 -30.28 4.97
C HIS A 715 29.24 -30.72 6.34
N LEU A 716 28.18 -31.53 6.36
CA LEU A 716 27.66 -32.18 7.56
C LEU A 716 27.93 -33.68 7.45
N PRO A 717 29.14 -34.14 7.81
CA PRO A 717 29.58 -35.52 7.55
C PRO A 717 28.78 -36.56 8.35
N GLU A 718 28.39 -36.23 9.59
CA GLU A 718 27.56 -37.12 10.44
C GLU A 718 26.20 -37.43 9.80
N SER A 719 25.70 -36.52 8.96
CA SER A 719 24.39 -36.61 8.31
C SER A 719 24.47 -36.97 6.82
N ASN A 720 25.68 -37.08 6.26
CA ASN A 720 25.91 -37.25 4.84
C ASN A 720 25.21 -36.18 3.97
N LEU A 721 25.17 -34.93 4.45
CA LEU A 721 24.57 -33.79 3.77
C LEU A 721 25.63 -32.76 3.37
N LEU A 722 25.44 -32.15 2.21
CA LEU A 722 26.24 -31.05 1.72
C LEU A 722 25.35 -29.90 1.29
N PHE A 723 25.62 -28.71 1.82
CA PHE A 723 24.91 -27.49 1.45
C PHE A 723 25.81 -26.54 0.66
N LEU A 724 25.28 -26.01 -0.44
CA LEU A 724 25.87 -24.93 -1.21
C LEU A 724 25.02 -23.67 -1.03
N GLY A 725 25.51 -22.72 -0.24
CA GLY A 725 24.89 -21.40 -0.06
C GLY A 725 25.34 -20.42 -1.15
N LEU A 726 24.39 -19.76 -1.80
CA LEU A 726 24.62 -18.83 -2.91
C LEU A 726 23.97 -17.47 -2.61
N ASN A 727 24.74 -16.38 -2.69
CA ASN A 727 24.16 -15.05 -2.56
C ASN A 727 23.32 -14.70 -3.79
N SER A 728 21.99 -14.65 -3.65
CA SER A 728 21.09 -14.22 -4.73
C SER A 728 20.86 -12.70 -4.78
N ALA A 729 21.34 -11.95 -3.78
CA ALA A 729 21.21 -10.50 -3.67
C ALA A 729 22.45 -9.73 -4.16
N TRP A 730 23.42 -10.41 -4.79
CA TRP A 730 24.73 -9.82 -5.08
C TRP A 730 24.70 -8.65 -6.09
N GLN A 731 23.64 -8.48 -6.89
CA GLN A 731 23.47 -7.31 -7.79
C GLN A 731 22.42 -6.31 -7.31
N ILE A 732 21.80 -6.57 -6.16
CA ILE A 732 20.77 -5.71 -5.60
C ILE A 732 21.44 -4.49 -4.95
N ASP A 733 20.93 -3.32 -5.30
CA ASP A 733 21.32 -2.03 -4.73
C ASP A 733 20.19 -1.00 -4.83
N GLN A 734 20.48 0.25 -4.42
CA GLN A 734 19.49 1.33 -4.39
C GLN A 734 18.91 1.68 -5.77
N HIS A 735 19.68 1.50 -6.84
CA HIS A 735 19.30 1.80 -8.23
C HIS A 735 18.66 0.59 -8.93
N HIS A 736 19.00 -0.61 -8.48
CA HIS A 736 18.65 -1.87 -9.12
C HIS A 736 18.08 -2.89 -8.13
N ARG A 737 16.93 -2.55 -7.54
CA ARG A 737 16.31 -3.35 -6.46
C ARG A 737 15.81 -4.73 -6.89
N ALA A 738 15.43 -4.89 -8.16
CA ALA A 738 14.91 -6.14 -8.70
C ALA A 738 15.98 -7.07 -9.32
N ARG A 739 17.27 -6.71 -9.26
CA ARG A 739 18.35 -7.53 -9.89
C ARG A 739 18.77 -8.70 -9.01
N ALA A 740 17.85 -9.63 -8.75
CA ALA A 740 18.18 -10.88 -8.09
C ALA A 740 18.85 -11.84 -9.09
N GLY A 741 19.94 -12.48 -8.69
CA GLY A 741 20.71 -13.38 -9.56
C GLY A 741 21.78 -14.15 -8.80
N VAL A 742 22.35 -15.20 -9.38
CA VAL A 742 23.52 -15.90 -8.80
C VAL A 742 24.76 -15.59 -9.62
N HIS A 743 25.85 -15.19 -8.97
CA HIS A 743 27.09 -14.87 -9.67
C HIS A 743 27.69 -16.14 -10.32
N THR A 744 27.82 -16.14 -11.65
CA THR A 744 28.29 -17.29 -12.44
C THR A 744 29.68 -17.79 -12.02
N GLY A 745 30.61 -16.87 -11.78
CA GLY A 745 31.96 -17.18 -11.28
C GLY A 745 31.97 -17.85 -9.89
N ALA A 746 31.09 -17.43 -8.98
CA ALA A 746 30.99 -18.02 -7.65
C ALA A 746 30.47 -19.45 -7.71
N LEU A 747 29.41 -19.67 -8.50
CA LEU A 747 28.89 -21.01 -8.75
C LEU A 747 29.94 -21.91 -9.39
N ALA A 748 30.59 -21.46 -10.46
CA ALA A 748 31.60 -22.26 -11.17
C ALA A 748 32.75 -22.67 -10.24
N ARG A 749 33.27 -21.75 -9.41
CA ARG A 749 34.31 -22.05 -8.42
C ARG A 749 33.84 -23.07 -7.39
N ALA A 750 32.63 -22.91 -6.87
CA ALA A 750 32.05 -23.85 -5.92
C ALA A 750 31.89 -25.25 -6.54
N LEU A 751 31.37 -25.35 -7.77
CA LEU A 751 31.23 -26.63 -8.46
C LEU A 751 32.59 -27.30 -8.71
N ILE A 752 33.61 -26.54 -9.11
CA ILE A 752 34.99 -27.06 -9.25
C ILE A 752 35.52 -27.59 -7.91
N GLN A 753 35.25 -26.88 -6.80
CA GLN A 753 35.64 -27.32 -5.47
C GLN A 753 34.92 -28.62 -5.07
N LEU A 754 33.63 -28.74 -5.40
CA LEU A 754 32.81 -29.92 -5.12
C LEU A 754 33.19 -31.15 -5.97
N ASP A 755 33.69 -30.94 -7.19
CA ASP A 755 34.17 -32.03 -8.05
C ASP A 755 35.51 -32.62 -7.59
N ARG A 756 36.26 -31.89 -6.75
CA ARG A 756 37.50 -32.40 -6.12
C ARG A 756 37.25 -33.31 -4.93
N HIS A 757 35.99 -33.49 -4.52
CA HIS A 757 35.59 -34.36 -3.44
C HIS A 757 34.72 -35.51 -3.98
N PRO A 758 34.77 -36.70 -3.36
CA PRO A 758 33.87 -37.79 -3.71
C PRO A 758 32.41 -37.31 -3.74
N ARG A 759 31.60 -37.83 -4.66
CA ARG A 759 30.16 -37.54 -4.73
C ARG A 759 29.37 -38.23 -3.61
N ASP A 760 29.92 -38.23 -2.40
CA ASP A 760 29.35 -38.86 -1.24
C ASP A 760 28.42 -37.85 -0.55
N GLY A 761 27.14 -38.20 -0.47
CA GLY A 761 26.12 -37.41 0.24
C GLY A 761 25.15 -36.61 -0.63
N LEU A 762 24.03 -36.24 -0.03
CA LEU A 762 22.97 -35.46 -0.67
C LEU A 762 23.41 -34.00 -0.81
N ARG A 763 23.43 -33.50 -2.04
CA ARG A 763 23.76 -32.10 -2.36
C ARG A 763 22.50 -31.24 -2.39
N ILE A 764 22.48 -30.21 -1.55
CA ILE A 764 21.38 -29.26 -1.38
C ILE A 764 21.90 -27.85 -1.68
N ALA A 765 21.22 -27.09 -2.54
CA ALA A 765 21.54 -25.69 -2.78
C ALA A 765 20.67 -24.78 -1.90
N VAL A 766 21.17 -23.60 -1.53
CA VAL A 766 20.45 -22.62 -0.68
C VAL A 766 20.65 -21.21 -1.23
N TRP A 767 19.58 -20.45 -1.42
CA TRP A 767 19.60 -19.03 -1.79
C TRP A 767 18.35 -18.31 -1.26
N HIS A 768 18.22 -16.99 -1.45
CA HIS A 768 17.07 -16.23 -0.93
C HIS A 768 15.90 -16.10 -1.92
N HIS A 769 16.05 -15.29 -2.97
CA HIS A 769 14.98 -14.97 -3.95
C HIS A 769 14.43 -16.18 -4.75
N PRO A 770 13.14 -16.23 -5.09
CA PRO A 770 12.56 -17.32 -5.87
C PRO A 770 13.04 -17.36 -7.32
N VAL A 771 12.91 -18.53 -7.95
CA VAL A 771 13.21 -18.71 -9.38
C VAL A 771 12.08 -18.16 -10.26
N THR A 772 10.83 -18.21 -9.78
CA THR A 772 9.65 -17.67 -10.46
C THR A 772 8.72 -17.02 -9.44
N SER A 773 8.26 -15.80 -9.70
CA SER A 773 7.28 -15.07 -8.87
C SER A 773 6.40 -14.18 -9.75
N GLU A 774 5.21 -13.80 -9.26
CA GLU A 774 4.39 -12.73 -9.86
C GLU A 774 4.99 -11.33 -9.60
N GLU A 775 5.89 -11.22 -8.62
CA GLU A 775 6.62 -10.01 -8.26
C GLU A 775 7.94 -9.89 -9.05
N PRO A 776 8.43 -8.65 -9.30
CA PRO A 776 9.63 -8.41 -10.09
C PRO A 776 10.93 -8.90 -9.42
N ASP A 777 10.90 -9.26 -8.14
CA ASP A 777 12.08 -9.61 -7.33
C ASP A 777 12.41 -11.12 -7.39
N HIS A 778 12.34 -11.72 -8.59
CA HIS A 778 12.74 -13.11 -8.85
C HIS A 778 14.09 -13.20 -9.57
N LEU A 779 14.71 -14.38 -9.57
CA LEU A 779 15.97 -14.61 -10.27
C LEU A 779 15.79 -14.43 -11.79
N ASP A 780 16.47 -13.45 -12.38
CA ASP A 780 16.39 -13.10 -13.81
C ASP A 780 16.85 -14.23 -14.75
N ASP A 781 17.75 -15.11 -14.28
CA ASP A 781 18.34 -16.19 -15.07
C ASP A 781 18.29 -17.53 -14.31
N ALA A 782 17.48 -18.47 -14.78
CA ALA A 782 17.38 -19.83 -14.23
C ALA A 782 18.46 -20.80 -14.79
N GLY A 783 19.38 -20.34 -15.64
CA GLY A 783 20.44 -21.15 -16.25
C GLY A 783 21.38 -21.82 -15.24
N PHE A 784 21.53 -21.25 -14.05
CA PHE A 784 22.33 -21.85 -12.97
C PHE A 784 21.74 -23.17 -12.45
N LEU A 785 20.41 -23.35 -12.49
CA LEU A 785 19.75 -24.60 -12.09
C LEU A 785 20.18 -25.78 -12.96
N GLN A 786 20.47 -25.52 -14.24
CA GLN A 786 21.00 -26.53 -15.15
C GLN A 786 22.37 -27.03 -14.67
N GLN A 787 23.24 -26.12 -14.25
CA GLN A 787 24.57 -26.47 -13.74
C GLN A 787 24.48 -27.26 -12.42
N LEU A 788 23.58 -26.85 -11.51
CA LEU A 788 23.30 -27.58 -10.28
C LEU A 788 22.77 -28.99 -10.57
N ALA A 789 21.84 -29.13 -11.52
CA ALA A 789 21.26 -30.43 -11.89
C ALA A 789 22.33 -31.37 -12.49
N VAL A 790 23.21 -30.84 -13.34
CA VAL A 790 24.37 -31.56 -13.89
C VAL A 790 25.35 -31.97 -12.79
N ALA A 791 25.58 -31.09 -11.81
CA ALA A 791 26.43 -31.35 -10.66
C ALA A 791 25.81 -32.27 -9.59
N GLY A 792 24.61 -32.80 -9.82
CA GLY A 792 23.96 -33.80 -8.96
C GLY A 792 23.25 -33.24 -7.74
N PHE A 793 22.91 -31.94 -7.73
CA PHE A 793 22.01 -31.39 -6.72
C PHE A 793 20.59 -31.94 -6.92
N ARG A 794 19.91 -32.25 -5.81
CA ARG A 794 18.56 -32.85 -5.81
C ARG A 794 17.50 -31.98 -5.18
N VAL A 795 17.90 -31.14 -4.23
CA VAL A 795 17.00 -30.23 -3.50
C VAL A 795 17.63 -28.85 -3.51
N ALA A 796 16.79 -27.82 -3.58
CA ALA A 796 17.20 -26.48 -3.27
C ALA A 796 16.22 -25.81 -2.30
N LEU A 797 16.77 -25.04 -1.36
CA LEU A 797 16.04 -24.32 -0.33
C LEU A 797 16.07 -22.84 -0.63
N HIS A 798 14.92 -22.16 -0.57
CA HIS A 798 14.89 -20.70 -0.71
C HIS A 798 13.84 -20.00 0.16
N GLY A 799 13.89 -18.66 0.17
CA GLY A 799 13.03 -17.76 0.93
C GLY A 799 12.21 -16.81 0.05
N HIS A 800 11.91 -15.61 0.58
CA HIS A 800 11.37 -14.43 -0.12
C HIS A 800 9.92 -14.55 -0.66
N VAL A 801 9.36 -15.76 -0.74
CA VAL A 801 7.97 -15.97 -1.13
C VAL A 801 7.08 -15.95 0.10
N HIS A 802 6.11 -15.04 0.17
CA HIS A 802 5.08 -14.97 1.23
C HIS A 802 4.11 -16.19 1.25
N ARG A 803 4.40 -17.24 0.49
CA ARG A 803 3.63 -18.47 0.32
C ARG A 803 4.58 -19.66 0.25
N ALA A 804 4.43 -20.64 1.15
CA ALA A 804 5.09 -21.94 0.97
C ALA A 804 4.55 -22.65 -0.29
N GLU A 805 5.41 -22.80 -1.30
CA GLU A 805 5.17 -23.56 -2.52
C GLU A 805 6.25 -24.65 -2.67
N ASN A 806 5.89 -25.78 -3.28
CA ASN A 806 6.86 -26.75 -3.77
C ASN A 806 6.83 -26.68 -5.30
N GLN A 807 7.99 -26.46 -5.91
CA GLN A 807 8.14 -26.39 -7.37
C GLN A 807 9.19 -27.41 -7.83
N LEU A 808 8.89 -28.10 -8.93
CA LEU A 808 9.78 -29.11 -9.49
C LEU A 808 10.47 -28.60 -10.74
N TYR A 809 11.80 -28.50 -10.69
CA TYR A 809 12.62 -28.24 -11.87
C TYR A 809 13.09 -29.56 -12.51
N ARG A 810 12.77 -29.77 -13.79
CA ARG A 810 13.21 -30.96 -14.56
C ARG A 810 14.22 -30.56 -15.63
N TYR A 811 15.43 -31.10 -15.53
CA TYR A 811 16.48 -30.90 -16.55
C TYR A 811 16.34 -31.93 -17.68
N ASP A 812 16.25 -33.22 -17.35
CA ASP A 812 15.95 -34.26 -18.35
C ASP A 812 14.46 -34.65 -18.27
N MET A 813 13.79 -34.79 -19.42
CA MET A 813 12.34 -35.08 -19.50
C MET A 813 11.99 -36.56 -19.23
N SER A 814 12.99 -37.43 -19.09
CA SER A 814 12.79 -38.85 -18.75
C SER A 814 12.39 -39.03 -17.28
N PRO A 815 11.63 -40.09 -16.94
CA PRO A 815 11.28 -40.40 -15.55
C PRO A 815 12.48 -40.58 -14.59
N SER A 816 13.62 -41.03 -15.12
CA SER A 816 14.90 -41.17 -14.40
C SER A 816 15.85 -39.97 -14.61
N GLY A 817 15.32 -38.86 -15.11
CA GLY A 817 16.06 -37.67 -15.48
C GLY A 817 16.60 -36.86 -14.30
N ARG A 818 17.59 -36.00 -14.52
CA ARG A 818 18.04 -35.04 -13.50
C ARG A 818 16.93 -34.04 -13.21
N ARG A 819 16.65 -33.85 -11.92
CA ARG A 819 15.63 -32.96 -11.38
C ARG A 819 16.11 -32.32 -10.07
N ILE A 820 15.58 -31.15 -9.77
CA ILE A 820 15.79 -30.44 -8.51
C ILE A 820 14.42 -30.07 -7.94
N GLU A 821 14.17 -30.44 -6.70
CA GLU A 821 12.98 -30.05 -5.94
C GLU A 821 13.25 -28.73 -5.21
N LEU A 822 12.45 -27.70 -5.47
CA LEU A 822 12.57 -26.38 -4.87
C LEU A 822 11.63 -26.28 -3.67
N VAL A 823 12.20 -26.12 -2.48
CA VAL A 823 11.49 -26.04 -1.21
C VAL A 823 11.62 -24.62 -0.65
N SER A 824 10.51 -23.89 -0.60
CA SER A 824 10.48 -22.56 0.01
C SER A 824 10.20 -22.63 1.52
N ALA A 825 10.88 -21.79 2.31
CA ALA A 825 10.41 -21.41 3.64
C ALA A 825 9.64 -20.08 3.52
N GLY A 826 8.43 -20.05 4.06
CA GLY A 826 7.69 -18.79 4.21
C GLY A 826 8.29 -17.93 5.32
N THR A 827 7.67 -16.78 5.55
CA THR A 827 8.19 -15.76 6.48
C THR A 827 8.19 -16.22 7.94
N PHE A 828 9.33 -16.17 8.62
CA PHE A 828 9.41 -16.53 10.04
C PHE A 828 8.97 -15.40 10.99
N GLY A 829 9.29 -14.15 10.65
CA GLY A 829 9.16 -13.01 11.58
C GLY A 829 8.93 -11.60 11.01
N ALA A 830 8.73 -11.41 9.69
CA ALA A 830 8.63 -10.07 9.10
C ALA A 830 7.56 -9.16 9.74
N PRO A 831 7.81 -7.83 9.83
CA PRO A 831 6.85 -6.88 10.37
C PRO A 831 5.57 -6.73 9.52
N ALA A 832 4.46 -6.38 10.18
CA ALA A 832 3.08 -6.36 9.64
C ALA A 832 2.84 -5.51 8.36
N ARG A 833 3.81 -4.71 7.90
CA ARG A 833 3.72 -3.91 6.65
C ARG A 833 4.20 -4.67 5.41
N GLN A 834 5.06 -5.67 5.59
CA GLN A 834 5.48 -6.61 4.54
C GLN A 834 4.70 -7.93 4.64
N TRP A 835 3.94 -8.11 5.73
CA TRP A 835 3.03 -9.22 5.89
C TRP A 835 1.82 -9.04 4.98
N VAL A 836 1.61 -9.95 4.04
CA VAL A 836 0.40 -10.00 3.21
C VAL A 836 -0.75 -10.56 4.07
N PRO A 837 -1.83 -9.80 4.31
CA PRO A 837 -2.98 -10.29 5.06
C PRO A 837 -3.54 -11.57 4.42
N GLY A 838 -3.53 -12.67 5.17
CA GLY A 838 -4.05 -13.98 4.72
C GLY A 838 -3.03 -15.13 4.66
N TYR A 839 -1.73 -14.88 4.83
CA TYR A 839 -0.70 -15.94 4.87
C TYR A 839 -0.03 -16.04 6.25
N PRO A 840 0.00 -17.21 6.91
CA PRO A 840 0.60 -17.34 8.24
C PRO A 840 2.13 -17.26 8.17
N LEU A 841 2.79 -16.91 9.28
CA LEU A 841 4.24 -17.07 9.44
C LEU A 841 4.59 -18.56 9.42
N GLN A 842 5.75 -18.94 8.88
CA GLN A 842 6.09 -20.34 8.61
C GLN A 842 7.54 -20.71 8.97
N TYR A 843 7.76 -22.00 9.19
CA TYR A 843 9.07 -22.61 9.12
C TYR A 843 8.96 -24.09 8.69
N ASN A 844 10.09 -24.65 8.23
CA ASN A 844 10.16 -26.04 7.80
C ASN A 844 11.07 -26.87 8.72
N LEU A 845 10.65 -28.07 9.09
CA LEU A 845 11.53 -29.11 9.67
C LEU A 845 11.72 -30.23 8.65
N LEU A 846 12.95 -30.39 8.17
CA LEU A 846 13.33 -31.37 7.15
C LEU A 846 13.83 -32.64 7.82
N LEU A 847 13.22 -33.78 7.50
CA LEU A 847 13.54 -35.08 8.06
C LEU A 847 14.07 -36.00 6.95
N PHE A 848 15.31 -36.48 7.06
CA PHE A 848 15.91 -37.38 6.07
C PHE A 848 15.98 -38.81 6.62
N SER A 849 15.41 -39.76 5.88
CA SER A 849 15.43 -41.18 6.23
C SER A 849 15.21 -42.05 5.00
N GLY A 850 16.05 -43.09 4.83
CA GLY A 850 15.83 -44.14 3.83
C GLY A 850 15.67 -43.65 2.39
N GLY A 851 16.49 -42.69 1.94
CA GLY A 851 16.42 -42.13 0.58
C GLY A 851 15.25 -41.16 0.34
N MET A 852 14.51 -40.81 1.39
CA MET A 852 13.40 -39.85 1.33
C MET A 852 13.68 -38.64 2.22
N MET A 853 13.22 -37.47 1.79
CA MET A 853 13.12 -36.26 2.60
C MET A 853 11.65 -35.98 2.89
N THR A 854 11.27 -35.86 4.16
CA THR A 854 9.95 -35.37 4.57
C THR A 854 10.09 -33.90 4.96
N VAL A 855 9.25 -33.04 4.38
CA VAL A 855 9.17 -31.63 4.74
C VAL A 855 7.96 -31.46 5.67
N GLU A 856 8.21 -31.21 6.95
CA GLU A 856 7.16 -30.83 7.91
C GLU A 856 7.00 -29.31 7.89
N THR A 857 5.82 -28.82 7.50
CA THR A 857 5.53 -27.40 7.47
C THR A 857 4.79 -26.97 8.72
N ARG A 858 5.27 -25.89 9.34
CA ARG A 858 4.72 -25.32 10.57
C ARG A 858 4.27 -23.90 10.28
N CYS A 859 3.18 -23.50 10.90
CA CYS A 859 2.67 -22.15 10.75
C CYS A 859 2.22 -21.54 12.08
N ARG A 860 2.22 -20.21 12.15
CA ARG A 860 1.51 -19.44 13.17
C ARG A 860 0.82 -18.26 12.50
N GLU A 861 -0.43 -18.05 12.86
CA GLU A 861 -1.24 -16.96 12.30
C GLU A 861 -0.92 -15.62 12.97
N GLU A 862 -0.52 -15.67 14.24
CA GLU A 862 -0.27 -14.51 15.08
C GLU A 862 1.22 -14.40 15.44
N MET A 863 1.77 -13.18 15.49
CA MET A 863 3.18 -12.93 15.77
C MET A 863 3.63 -13.46 17.16
N ASN A 864 2.71 -13.45 18.13
CA ASN A 864 2.93 -13.97 19.49
C ASN A 864 2.23 -15.32 19.74
N GLY A 865 1.62 -15.90 18.71
CA GLY A 865 0.88 -17.16 18.79
C GLY A 865 1.79 -18.39 18.91
N ALA A 866 1.16 -19.54 19.19
CA ALA A 866 1.83 -20.83 19.16
C ALA A 866 1.98 -21.32 17.71
N TRP A 867 3.09 -21.99 17.44
CA TRP A 867 3.25 -22.74 16.20
C TRP A 867 2.34 -23.96 16.18
N ARG A 868 1.82 -24.31 15.00
CA ARG A 868 0.96 -25.46 14.77
C ARG A 868 1.27 -26.14 13.43
N PRO A 869 0.81 -27.37 13.20
CA PRO A 869 0.99 -28.03 11.90
C PRO A 869 0.26 -27.25 10.80
N ASP A 870 0.92 -27.07 9.66
CA ASP A 870 0.39 -26.34 8.52
C ASP A 870 -0.20 -27.29 7.48
N ALA A 871 -1.40 -27.80 7.73
CA ALA A 871 -2.06 -28.84 6.93
C ALA A 871 -2.60 -28.32 5.59
N ARG A 872 -1.70 -27.95 4.67
CA ARG A 872 -2.04 -27.41 3.34
C ARG A 872 -1.77 -28.37 2.18
N TRP A 873 -1.04 -29.46 2.40
CA TRP A 873 -0.58 -30.33 1.32
C TRP A 873 -1.62 -31.39 0.97
N LEU A 874 -2.32 -31.19 -0.15
CA LEU A 874 -3.34 -32.12 -0.66
C LEU A 874 -2.73 -33.49 -1.00
N GLN A 875 -3.43 -34.56 -0.63
CA GLN A 875 -2.98 -35.95 -0.81
C GLN A 875 -3.72 -36.70 -1.92
N GLY A 876 -4.36 -35.96 -2.83
CA GLY A 876 -5.25 -36.49 -3.87
C GLY A 876 -6.74 -36.43 -3.48
N THR A 877 -7.61 -36.78 -4.42
CA THR A 877 -9.07 -36.62 -4.29
C THR A 877 -9.63 -37.42 -3.11
N GLY A 878 -10.38 -36.75 -2.23
CA GLY A 878 -11.06 -37.39 -1.09
C GLY A 878 -10.17 -37.73 0.11
N ARG A 879 -8.95 -37.19 0.18
CA ARG A 879 -8.05 -37.33 1.34
C ARG A 879 -7.81 -35.99 2.00
N ASP A 880 -7.73 -35.99 3.32
CA ASP A 880 -7.44 -34.78 4.11
C ASP A 880 -6.05 -34.23 3.77
N PRO A 881 -5.87 -32.90 3.76
CA PRO A 881 -4.56 -32.30 3.60
C PRO A 881 -3.66 -32.62 4.81
N LEU A 882 -2.37 -32.78 4.56
CA LEU A 882 -1.38 -33.07 5.60
C LEU A 882 -0.44 -31.89 5.82
N PRO A 883 0.16 -31.75 7.02
CA PRO A 883 1.18 -30.75 7.31
C PRO A 883 2.58 -31.16 6.83
N ARG A 884 2.63 -32.11 5.90
CA ARG A 884 3.87 -32.67 5.39
C ARG A 884 3.70 -33.22 3.98
N TYR A 885 4.81 -33.30 3.28
CA TYR A 885 4.95 -34.02 2.02
C TYR A 885 6.33 -34.67 1.93
N GLN A 886 6.48 -35.63 1.02
CA GLN A 886 7.70 -36.42 0.88
C GLN A 886 8.31 -36.23 -0.51
N ILE A 887 9.63 -36.10 -0.53
CA ILE A 887 10.45 -35.97 -1.73
C ILE A 887 11.38 -37.19 -1.83
N PRO A 888 11.32 -37.98 -2.92
CA PRO A 888 12.28 -39.02 -3.21
C PRO A 888 13.63 -38.41 -3.62
N LEU A 889 14.71 -38.87 -3.01
CA LEU A 889 16.06 -38.34 -3.24
C LEU A 889 16.90 -39.17 -4.23
N GLU A 890 16.36 -40.32 -4.66
CA GLU A 890 16.96 -41.19 -5.68
C GLU A 890 16.77 -40.65 -7.10
#